data_AF-A0A3P9KUK6-F1
#
_entry.id   AF-A0A3P9KUK6-F1
#
_cell.length_a   1.000
_cell.length_b   1.000
_cell.length_c   1.000
_cell.angle_alpha   90.00
_cell.angle_beta   90.00
_cell.angle_gamma   90.00
#
_symmetry.space_group_name_H-M   'P 1'
#
loop_
_entity.id
_entity.type
_entity.pdbx_description
1 polymer ?
#
loop_
_entity_poly.entity_id
_entity_poly.type
_entity_poly.pdbx_seq_one_letter_code
_entity_poly.pdbx_strand_id
1 'polypeptide(L)'
;RKLSAHLHRTNDPFEESVATFKGNEFFCYDLSMTPIQSSTDEITLSFRTLQRNGLMLHTGKSADYVNLSLKSGAVWLVINLGSGAFEALVEPVNGKFNDNAWHDVRVTRNLRQVTISVDGILTTTGYTQEDYTMLGSDDFFYIGGSPNTADLPGSPVSNNFMGCLKDVVYKNNDFKLELSRLAIERDPKITLNGDLVFRCEDVAALDPVTFETPESYISLPKWNTKKTGSISFDFRTVEPSGLLLFSHGRPQGPKEQKPGRELKTDYFAMELLDGYLYLLIDMGSGKTKLKASNKKVNDGEWCHVDFQREGRKGSISVNSRSMPFSSPEGSEILDLDSDMYLGGLPESKSELILPPEVWTALLNYGYVGCVRDLFIDGKSRDVRRLAEIQSAMGVSSFCTRELQKRCSSAPCGNGGLCKEGWNRYICDCTGSGYLGTNCEIEATVLSYDGSMYLKIIVPVTMHTEAEDVALRFMSQRAYGLLMATTSKESADTLRLELEGGRVKLTVNLGKGPETLFAGQKLNDNEWHTVKVVRRGKSLQLSVDNVTVEGQMTGAHTRLEFHNIETGIMTERRFISVVPSNFIGHLQGLTFNGVPYLDQCKNGDISYCELNARFGMRHIIADPVTFRTKSSYLALATLQAYASMHLFFQFKTTTPDGLILFNSGDGSDFIVVELVKGFVHYVFDLGNGPSLMKGNSDKPLNDNQWHNVVVSRDANNVHMLKIDSRTVTQHSNGARNLDLKGELYIGGVTKSMYSNLPKLIASRDGYQGCLASVDLNGRLPDLIADALHRVGQVERGCDGPSTTCTEESCYHQGVCLQQWEGFTCDCSMTSYGGAFCNDRK
;
A
#
# COMPACT_ATOMS: atom_id res chain seq x y z
N ARG A 1 0.34 86.56 49.40
CA ARG A 1 -0.88 86.07 50.10
C ARG A 1 -1.41 84.90 49.29
N LYS A 2 -1.05 83.68 49.71
CA LYS A 2 -1.94 82.62 50.24
C LYS A 2 -2.82 81.93 49.19
N LEU A 3 -2.33 80.75 48.78
CA LEU A 3 -3.03 79.46 48.69
C LEU A 3 -4.49 79.44 49.15
N SER A 4 -5.35 78.80 48.36
CA SER A 4 -6.22 77.75 48.89
C SER A 4 -6.62 76.77 47.79
N ALA A 5 -6.29 75.50 48.02
CA ALA A 5 -6.68 74.34 47.23
C ALA A 5 -8.10 73.91 47.61
N HIS A 6 -8.82 73.30 46.66
CA HIS A 6 -9.96 72.43 46.97
C HIS A 6 -9.76 71.08 46.28
N LEU A 7 -9.86 70.06 47.13
CA LEU A 7 -9.68 68.64 46.86
C LEU A 7 -10.59 68.14 45.73
N HIS A 8 -10.01 67.37 44.81
CA HIS A 8 -10.67 66.20 44.26
C HIS A 8 -9.89 64.95 44.68
N ARG A 9 -10.52 64.17 45.56
CA ARG A 9 -10.28 62.73 45.70
C ARG A 9 -10.71 62.10 44.37
N THR A 10 -9.75 61.61 43.59
CA THR A 10 -10.02 60.53 42.63
C THR A 10 -9.44 59.26 43.23
N ASN A 11 -10.35 58.39 43.68
CA ASN A 11 -10.08 56.96 43.75
C ASN A 11 -9.77 56.52 42.32
N ASP A 12 -8.51 56.24 42.00
CA ASP A 12 -8.20 55.43 40.83
C ASP A 12 -8.32 53.95 41.26
N PRO A 13 -9.21 53.16 40.64
CA PRO A 13 -9.17 51.72 40.80
C PRO A 13 -7.89 51.22 40.13
N PHE A 14 -7.12 50.37 40.80
CA PHE A 14 -5.98 49.67 40.22
C PHE A 14 -6.39 49.05 38.88
N GLU A 15 -5.91 49.59 37.74
CA GLU A 15 -6.05 48.94 36.44
C GLU A 15 -5.23 47.64 36.50
N GLU A 16 -5.91 46.49 36.47
CA GLU A 16 -5.25 45.18 36.40
C GLU A 16 -4.34 45.12 35.16
N SER A 17 -3.06 44.80 35.35
CA SER A 17 -2.08 44.75 34.26
C SER A 17 -2.19 43.41 33.53
N VAL A 18 -3.14 43.31 32.59
CA VAL A 18 -3.48 42.07 31.89
C VAL A 18 -3.27 42.14 30.38
N ALA A 19 -2.83 41.03 29.78
CA ALA A 19 -2.70 40.87 28.33
C ALA A 19 -3.29 39.54 27.85
N THR A 20 -3.88 39.55 26.65
CA THR A 20 -4.39 38.38 25.93
C THR A 20 -3.37 37.89 24.91
N PHE A 21 -3.10 36.59 24.93
CA PHE A 21 -2.24 35.85 24.01
C PHE A 21 -3.09 34.85 23.22
N LYS A 22 -2.94 34.81 21.89
CA LYS A 22 -3.68 33.93 20.98
C LYS A 22 -2.73 32.89 20.35
N GLY A 23 -1.54 32.71 20.91
CA GLY A 23 -0.55 31.70 20.51
C GLY A 23 0.44 32.18 19.45
N ASN A 24 0.29 33.41 18.93
CA ASN A 24 1.23 34.01 17.98
C ASN A 24 1.90 35.28 18.53
N GLU A 25 1.41 35.78 19.65
CA GLU A 25 1.88 36.97 20.34
C GLU A 25 2.76 36.58 21.52
N PHE A 26 3.76 37.42 21.80
CA PHE A 26 4.55 37.38 23.02
C PHE A 26 5.22 38.75 23.19
N PHE A 27 5.78 39.00 24.36
CA PHE A 27 6.68 40.15 24.53
C PHE A 27 7.95 39.73 25.24
N CYS A 28 9.03 40.48 24.99
CA CYS A 28 10.29 40.29 25.69
C CYS A 28 10.82 41.60 26.29
N TYR A 29 11.47 41.48 27.44
CA TYR A 29 12.22 42.57 28.07
C TYR A 29 13.72 42.34 27.86
N ASP A 30 14.43 43.35 27.39
CA ASP A 30 15.88 43.31 27.15
C ASP A 30 16.67 43.48 28.47
N LEU A 31 17.41 42.44 28.86
CA LEU A 31 18.24 42.39 30.05
C LEU A 31 19.71 42.75 29.78
N SER A 32 20.12 42.99 28.53
CA SER A 32 21.53 43.25 28.18
C SER A 32 22.14 44.44 28.93
N MET A 33 21.33 45.47 29.16
CA MET A 33 21.73 46.69 29.88
C MET A 33 21.64 46.56 31.40
N THR A 34 20.78 45.68 31.90
CA THR A 34 20.55 45.45 33.33
C THR A 34 20.36 43.95 33.59
N PRO A 35 21.46 43.16 33.56
CA PRO A 35 21.39 41.72 33.71
C PRO A 35 20.81 41.31 35.07
N ILE A 36 20.07 40.21 35.09
CA ILE A 36 19.69 39.54 36.32
C ILE A 36 20.94 38.85 36.89
N GLN A 37 21.31 39.23 38.11
CA GLN A 37 22.26 38.52 38.95
C GLN A 37 21.62 38.40 40.33
N SER A 38 21.06 37.24 40.64
CA SER A 38 20.17 37.11 41.79
C SER A 38 20.49 35.87 42.61
N SER A 39 20.63 36.02 43.92
CA SER A 39 20.67 34.91 44.88
C SER A 39 19.32 34.65 45.55
N THR A 40 18.39 35.60 45.44
CA THR A 40 17.03 35.51 45.97
C THR A 40 16.07 36.26 45.06
N ASP A 41 15.03 35.58 44.59
CA ASP A 41 14.04 36.13 43.67
C ASP A 41 12.63 35.60 43.92
N GLU A 42 11.66 36.39 43.50
CA GLU A 42 10.23 36.13 43.57
C GLU A 42 9.61 36.41 42.21
N ILE A 43 8.81 35.47 41.73
CA ILE A 43 8.00 35.58 40.51
C ILE A 43 6.55 35.43 40.90
N THR A 44 5.71 36.35 40.47
CA THR A 44 4.25 36.25 40.61
C THR A 44 3.59 36.49 39.26
N LEU A 45 2.53 35.75 38.98
CA LEU A 45 1.60 36.00 37.88
C LEU A 45 0.26 35.32 38.17
N SER A 46 -0.79 35.74 37.47
CA SER A 46 -2.00 34.93 37.34
C SER A 46 -2.21 34.56 35.87
N PHE A 47 -2.74 33.36 35.63
CA PHE A 47 -3.04 32.89 34.28
C PHE A 47 -4.49 32.41 34.16
N ARG A 48 -5.04 32.52 32.95
CA ARG A 48 -6.37 32.02 32.57
C ARG A 48 -6.29 31.41 31.18
N THR A 49 -6.59 30.11 31.03
CA THR A 49 -6.46 29.40 29.75
C THR A 49 -7.37 28.18 29.63
N LEU A 50 -7.69 27.78 28.40
CA LEU A 50 -8.29 26.48 28.04
C LEU A 50 -7.23 25.48 27.53
N GLN A 51 -6.05 25.95 27.14
CA GLN A 51 -4.99 25.13 26.57
C GLN A 51 -4.30 24.29 27.64
N ARG A 52 -3.87 23.07 27.28
CA ARG A 52 -3.16 22.16 28.19
C ARG A 52 -1.66 22.43 28.23
N ASN A 53 -1.13 23.05 27.18
CA ASN A 53 0.29 23.32 27.01
C ASN A 53 0.48 24.79 26.63
N GLY A 54 1.52 25.44 27.16
CA GLY A 54 1.85 26.81 26.79
C GLY A 54 2.92 27.43 27.68
N LEU A 55 3.86 28.15 27.09
CA LEU A 55 4.91 28.88 27.82
C LEU A 55 4.35 30.14 28.48
N MET A 56 4.37 30.23 29.82
CA MET A 56 3.98 31.46 30.51
C MET A 56 5.13 32.47 30.54
N LEU A 57 6.32 32.02 30.94
CA LEU A 57 7.53 32.85 30.92
C LEU A 57 8.82 32.06 30.83
N HIS A 58 9.86 32.71 30.32
CA HIS A 58 11.23 32.19 30.31
C HIS A 58 12.26 33.32 30.33
N THR A 59 13.35 33.10 31.06
CA THR A 59 14.55 33.95 30.96
C THR A 59 15.78 33.07 31.17
N GLY A 60 16.86 33.37 30.44
CA GLY A 60 18.12 32.64 30.55
C GLY A 60 18.66 32.09 29.23
N LYS A 61 19.93 31.68 29.27
CA LYS A 61 20.63 31.01 28.16
C LYS A 61 21.54 29.93 28.75
N SER A 62 21.83 28.91 27.95
CA SER A 62 22.74 27.82 28.33
C SER A 62 22.30 27.09 29.61
N ALA A 63 23.04 27.22 30.71
CA ALA A 63 22.81 26.47 31.95
C ALA A 63 22.13 27.30 33.05
N ASP A 64 21.94 28.61 32.85
CA ASP A 64 21.25 29.50 33.79
C ASP A 64 19.91 29.93 33.19
N TYR A 65 18.82 29.44 33.77
CA TYR A 65 17.48 29.77 33.28
C TYR A 65 16.37 29.51 34.30
N VAL A 66 15.25 30.20 34.07
CA VAL A 66 13.95 29.93 34.68
C VAL A 66 12.93 29.72 33.57
N ASN A 67 12.19 28.63 33.63
CA ASN A 67 11.08 28.33 32.72
C ASN A 67 9.83 28.02 33.56
N LEU A 68 8.73 28.70 33.25
CA LEU A 68 7.43 28.42 33.83
C LEU A 68 6.42 28.23 32.70
N SER A 69 5.79 27.06 32.66
CA SER A 69 4.88 26.66 31.59
C SER A 69 3.73 25.83 32.12
N LEU A 70 2.68 25.72 31.33
CA LEU A 70 1.65 24.70 31.52
C LEU A 70 2.04 23.48 30.68
N LYS A 71 2.01 22.28 31.26
CA LYS A 71 2.29 21.01 30.57
C LYS A 71 1.21 19.99 30.94
N SER A 72 0.49 19.47 29.95
CA SER A 72 -0.60 18.51 30.16
C SER A 72 -1.65 18.98 31.18
N GLY A 73 -1.88 20.30 31.28
CA GLY A 73 -2.83 20.91 32.22
C GLY A 73 -2.29 21.10 33.65
N ALA A 74 -1.01 20.83 33.89
CA ALA A 74 -0.34 21.02 35.18
C ALA A 74 0.73 22.13 35.07
N VAL A 75 0.99 22.85 36.16
CA VAL A 75 2.00 23.93 36.16
C VAL A 75 3.38 23.30 36.35
N TRP A 76 4.29 23.57 35.40
CA TRP A 76 5.63 23.02 35.36
C TRP A 76 6.66 24.14 35.50
N LEU A 77 7.51 24.04 36.53
CA LEU A 77 8.61 24.96 36.79
C LEU A 77 9.95 24.24 36.61
N VAL A 78 10.86 24.86 35.86
CA VAL A 78 12.26 24.43 35.76
C VAL A 78 13.18 25.61 36.09
N ILE A 79 14.08 25.42 37.04
CA ILE A 79 15.11 26.40 37.39
C ILE A 79 16.48 25.74 37.37
N ASN A 80 17.41 26.29 36.59
CA ASN A 80 18.81 25.90 36.63
C ASN A 80 19.68 27.13 36.93
N LEU A 81 20.65 26.94 37.83
CA LEU A 81 21.60 27.96 38.28
C LEU A 81 23.03 27.61 37.81
N GLY A 82 23.16 26.86 36.71
CA GLY A 82 24.45 26.55 36.09
C GLY A 82 25.01 25.18 36.39
N SER A 83 24.46 24.47 37.39
CA SER A 83 25.02 23.20 37.88
C SER A 83 23.99 22.08 38.07
N GLY A 84 22.77 22.27 37.56
CA GLY A 84 21.74 21.23 37.43
C GLY A 84 20.36 21.72 37.88
N ALA A 85 19.34 21.31 37.14
CA ALA A 85 18.01 21.86 37.26
C ALA A 85 17.22 21.30 38.45
N PHE A 86 16.41 22.17 39.06
CA PHE A 86 15.24 21.80 39.85
C PHE A 86 14.01 21.77 38.94
N GLU A 87 13.24 20.70 39.00
CA GLU A 87 11.98 20.53 38.27
C GLU A 87 10.85 20.31 39.27
N ALA A 88 9.76 21.08 39.14
CA ALA A 88 8.56 20.91 39.94
C ALA A 88 7.32 20.86 39.04
N LEU A 89 6.54 19.81 39.22
CA LEU A 89 5.19 19.70 38.67
C LEU A 89 4.17 19.93 39.78
N VAL A 90 3.28 20.90 39.58
CA VAL A 90 2.12 21.13 40.44
C VAL A 90 0.88 20.68 39.68
N GLU A 91 0.22 19.64 40.17
CA GLU A 91 -1.03 19.13 39.63
C GLU A 91 -2.23 19.65 40.45
N PRO A 92 -3.38 19.90 39.81
CA PRO A 92 -4.59 20.29 40.53
C PRO A 92 -5.14 19.08 41.33
N VAL A 93 -5.42 19.29 42.63
CA VAL A 93 -5.99 18.24 43.49
C VAL A 93 -7.44 17.93 43.12
N ASN A 94 -8.21 18.95 42.76
CA ASN A 94 -9.57 18.86 42.24
C ASN A 94 -9.71 19.79 41.03
N GLY A 95 -10.29 19.30 39.94
CA GLY A 95 -10.48 20.11 38.72
C GLY A 95 -9.29 20.11 37.77
N LYS A 96 -9.08 21.22 37.06
CA LYS A 96 -8.03 21.41 36.04
C LYS A 96 -7.58 22.86 36.07
N PHE A 97 -6.29 23.13 35.81
CA PHE A 97 -5.83 24.53 35.66
C PHE A 97 -6.19 25.15 34.31
N ASN A 98 -6.56 24.34 33.33
CA ASN A 98 -7.01 24.81 32.02
C ASN A 98 -8.54 24.84 31.92
N ASP A 99 -9.19 25.34 32.98
CA ASP A 99 -10.64 25.45 33.12
C ASP A 99 -11.20 26.83 32.73
N ASN A 100 -10.33 27.70 32.19
CA ASN A 100 -10.62 29.10 31.88
C ASN A 100 -10.97 29.97 33.11
N ALA A 101 -10.55 29.58 34.31
CA ALA A 101 -10.55 30.42 35.50
C ALA A 101 -9.17 31.07 35.71
N TRP A 102 -9.11 32.05 36.61
CA TRP A 102 -7.85 32.66 37.04
C TRP A 102 -7.18 31.78 38.09
N HIS A 103 -5.90 31.48 37.88
CA HIS A 103 -5.05 30.79 38.84
C HIS A 103 -3.82 31.64 39.16
N ASP A 104 -3.48 31.73 40.43
CA ASP A 104 -2.35 32.51 40.92
C ASP A 104 -1.11 31.64 41.07
N VAL A 105 0.00 32.03 40.45
CA VAL A 105 1.29 31.35 40.58
C VAL A 105 2.26 32.26 41.30
N ARG A 106 2.87 31.75 42.37
CA ARG A 106 3.99 32.40 43.06
C ARG A 106 5.14 31.43 43.19
N VAL A 107 6.31 31.87 42.73
CA VAL A 107 7.59 31.17 42.88
C VAL A 107 8.49 32.03 43.75
N THR A 108 9.05 31.45 44.80
CA THR A 108 10.05 32.11 45.65
C THR A 108 11.30 31.25 45.70
N ARG A 109 12.46 31.85 45.44
CA ARG A 109 13.74 31.19 45.59
C ARG A 109 14.63 31.95 46.56
N ASN A 110 15.23 31.20 47.48
CA ASN A 110 16.26 31.69 48.39
C ASN A 110 17.49 30.78 48.27
N LEU A 111 18.57 31.30 47.69
CA LEU A 111 19.74 30.53 47.28
C LEU A 111 19.31 29.38 46.36
N ARG A 112 19.45 28.14 46.82
CA ARG A 112 19.05 26.94 46.09
C ARG A 112 17.63 26.48 46.38
N GLN A 113 17.03 26.94 47.48
CA GLN A 113 15.71 26.51 47.90
C GLN A 113 14.65 27.20 47.05
N VAL A 114 13.86 26.42 46.32
CA VAL A 114 12.76 26.89 45.47
C VAL A 114 11.45 26.43 46.06
N THR A 115 10.48 27.33 46.14
CA THR A 115 9.09 26.99 46.47
C THR A 115 8.18 27.55 45.38
N ILE A 116 7.36 26.69 44.81
CA ILE A 116 6.26 27.09 43.91
C ILE A 116 4.94 26.88 44.64
N SER A 117 4.03 27.84 44.48
CA SER A 117 2.66 27.77 44.98
C SER A 117 1.68 28.12 43.87
N VAL A 118 0.61 27.34 43.75
CA VAL A 118 -0.54 27.62 42.88
C VAL A 118 -1.79 27.80 43.74
N ASP A 119 -2.51 28.89 43.51
CA ASP A 119 -3.71 29.34 44.25
C ASP A 119 -3.48 29.48 45.77
N GLY A 120 -2.22 29.62 46.18
CA GLY A 120 -1.81 29.73 47.59
C GLY A 120 -1.99 28.45 48.43
N ILE A 121 -2.51 27.37 47.85
CA ILE A 121 -2.82 26.12 48.56
C ILE A 121 -1.87 25.00 48.14
N LEU A 122 -1.57 24.91 46.84
CA LEU A 122 -0.79 23.82 46.27
C LEU A 122 0.68 24.21 46.26
N THR A 123 1.46 23.71 47.22
CA THR A 123 2.86 24.10 47.40
C THR A 123 3.82 22.93 47.19
N THR A 124 4.87 23.17 46.40
CA THR A 124 5.98 22.23 46.20
C THR A 124 7.29 22.95 46.50
N THR A 125 8.12 22.39 47.38
CA THR A 125 9.44 22.93 47.73
C THR A 125 10.54 21.93 47.39
N GLY A 126 11.66 22.42 46.88
CA GLY A 126 12.85 21.61 46.65
C GLY A 126 14.10 22.45 46.47
N TYR A 127 15.15 21.84 45.92
CA TYR A 127 16.46 22.46 45.78
C TYR A 127 17.02 22.25 44.39
N THR A 128 17.69 23.26 43.84
CA THR A 128 18.54 23.13 42.64
C THR A 128 19.75 22.25 42.96
N GLN A 129 20.32 21.59 41.94
CA GLN A 129 21.43 20.65 42.15
C GLN A 129 22.76 21.38 42.38
N GLU A 130 23.74 20.67 42.95
CA GLU A 130 25.12 21.15 43.18
C GLU A 130 25.21 22.51 43.88
N ASP A 131 26.31 23.25 43.77
CA ASP A 131 26.62 24.34 44.73
C ASP A 131 26.27 25.75 44.25
N TYR A 132 25.77 25.92 43.03
CA TYR A 132 25.54 27.26 42.48
C TYR A 132 24.26 27.86 43.06
N THR A 133 24.32 29.15 43.40
CA THR A 133 23.25 29.88 44.10
C THR A 133 22.77 31.12 43.36
N MET A 134 23.46 31.52 42.29
CA MET A 134 23.16 32.74 41.55
C MET A 134 22.48 32.41 40.22
N LEU A 135 21.36 33.08 39.92
CA LEU A 135 20.75 33.09 38.60
C LEU A 135 21.36 34.24 37.80
N GLY A 136 21.98 33.91 36.66
CA GLY A 136 22.52 34.86 35.70
C GLY A 136 21.69 34.92 34.42
N SER A 137 21.19 36.09 34.03
CA SER A 137 20.52 36.26 32.73
C SER A 137 20.73 37.66 32.18
N ASP A 138 21.38 37.77 31.03
CA ASP A 138 21.74 39.01 30.33
C ASP A 138 21.12 39.14 28.93
N ASP A 139 20.16 38.27 28.60
CA ASP A 139 19.53 38.21 27.28
C ASP A 139 18.10 38.77 27.31
N PHE A 140 17.09 37.93 27.13
CA PHE A 140 15.70 38.33 27.07
C PHE A 140 14.86 37.62 28.14
N PHE A 141 13.91 38.37 28.70
CA PHE A 141 12.83 37.83 29.52
C PHE A 141 11.57 37.72 28.66
N TYR A 142 11.22 36.52 28.24
CA TYR A 142 10.06 36.22 27.39
C TYR A 142 8.80 35.95 28.20
N ILE A 143 7.68 36.57 27.81
CA ILE A 143 6.36 36.37 28.42
C ILE A 143 5.34 35.93 27.37
N GLY A 144 4.60 34.86 27.66
CA GLY A 144 3.52 34.29 26.85
C GLY A 144 3.95 33.49 25.62
N GLY A 145 5.23 33.50 25.26
CA GLY A 145 5.74 32.77 24.11
C GLY A 145 7.14 33.22 23.73
N SER A 146 7.67 32.68 22.64
CA SER A 146 8.95 33.10 22.07
C SER A 146 8.95 32.90 20.54
N PRO A 147 10.03 33.31 19.83
CA PRO A 147 10.17 33.01 18.42
C PRO A 147 10.09 31.51 18.09
N ASN A 148 10.63 30.66 18.98
CA ASN A 148 10.52 29.20 18.96
C ASN A 148 10.71 28.67 20.38
N THR A 149 9.61 28.28 21.04
CA THR A 149 9.60 27.89 22.45
C THR A 149 10.38 26.60 22.72
N ALA A 150 10.51 25.72 21.72
CA ALA A 150 11.30 24.49 21.84
C ALA A 150 12.82 24.74 21.95
N ASP A 151 13.31 25.92 21.52
CA ASP A 151 14.74 26.27 21.57
C ASP A 151 15.17 26.77 22.97
N LEU A 152 14.20 27.01 23.85
CA LEU A 152 14.47 27.57 25.17
C LEU A 152 14.97 26.46 26.12
N PRO A 153 16.12 26.66 26.80
CA PRO A 153 16.69 25.65 27.67
C PRO A 153 15.73 25.31 28.82
N GLY A 154 15.57 24.00 29.06
CA GLY A 154 14.67 23.48 30.10
C GLY A 154 13.18 23.66 29.81
N SER A 155 12.78 24.10 28.61
CA SER A 155 11.36 24.15 28.24
C SER A 155 10.80 22.75 28.04
N PRO A 156 9.75 22.35 28.79
CA PRO A 156 9.15 21.03 28.66
C PRO A 156 8.01 20.99 27.62
N VAL A 157 7.73 22.13 26.98
CA VAL A 157 6.69 22.34 25.96
C VAL A 157 7.26 23.09 24.77
N SER A 158 6.62 22.95 23.62
CA SER A 158 6.95 23.68 22.39
C SER A 158 5.97 24.81 22.07
N ASN A 159 4.85 24.91 22.78
CA ASN A 159 3.73 25.81 22.47
C ASN A 159 3.89 27.21 23.10
N ASN A 160 3.53 28.25 22.36
CA ASN A 160 3.23 29.56 22.93
C ASN A 160 1.90 29.52 23.71
N PHE A 161 1.71 30.46 24.63
CA PHE A 161 0.52 30.55 25.46
C PHE A 161 -0.69 31.04 24.67
N MET A 162 -1.86 30.45 24.96
CA MET A 162 -3.14 30.97 24.52
C MET A 162 -4.03 31.19 25.75
N GLY A 163 -4.41 32.42 26.02
CA GLY A 163 -5.15 32.81 27.22
C GLY A 163 -4.77 34.21 27.69
N CYS A 164 -5.06 34.51 28.96
CA CYS A 164 -4.67 35.76 29.59
C CYS A 164 -3.57 35.54 30.63
N LEU A 165 -2.59 36.45 30.67
CA LEU A 165 -1.64 36.58 31.77
C LEU A 165 -1.82 37.97 32.39
N LYS A 166 -1.85 38.04 33.72
CA LYS A 166 -1.86 39.33 34.44
C LYS A 166 -0.83 39.36 35.56
N ASP A 167 -0.46 40.58 35.91
CA ASP A 167 0.39 40.91 37.05
C ASP A 167 1.70 40.08 37.07
N VAL A 168 2.31 39.91 35.89
CA VAL A 168 3.59 39.22 35.74
C VAL A 168 4.68 40.12 36.31
N VAL A 169 5.25 39.71 37.44
CA VAL A 169 6.27 40.44 38.18
C VAL A 169 7.45 39.53 38.46
N TYR A 170 8.65 40.02 38.19
CA TYR A 170 9.91 39.47 38.67
C TYR A 170 10.53 40.45 39.67
N LYS A 171 10.96 39.97 40.83
CA LYS A 171 11.56 40.78 41.88
C LYS A 171 12.78 40.07 42.45
N ASN A 172 13.88 40.79 42.62
CA ASN A 172 15.00 40.38 43.44
C ASN A 172 15.32 41.47 44.49
N ASN A 173 16.48 41.41 45.13
CA ASN A 173 16.88 42.41 46.13
C ASN A 173 17.24 43.77 45.51
N ASP A 174 17.65 43.80 44.25
CA ASP A 174 18.18 44.99 43.60
C ASP A 174 17.11 45.79 42.86
N PHE A 175 16.17 45.09 42.21
CA PHE A 175 15.13 45.71 41.41
C PHE A 175 13.84 44.87 41.33
N LYS A 176 12.77 45.55 40.90
CA LYS A 176 11.44 44.96 40.65
C LYS A 176 11.03 45.27 39.21
N LEU A 177 10.79 44.24 38.41
CA LEU A 177 10.26 44.34 37.05
C LEU A 177 8.78 43.96 37.06
N GLU A 178 7.92 44.96 36.85
CA GLU A 178 6.48 44.76 36.65
C GLU A 178 6.21 44.57 35.16
N LEU A 179 6.60 43.40 34.62
CA LEU A 179 6.67 43.11 33.20
C LEU A 179 5.35 43.36 32.46
N SER A 180 4.21 43.00 33.07
CA SER A 180 2.90 43.31 32.48
C SER A 180 2.63 44.81 32.38
N ARG A 181 2.95 45.59 33.41
CA ARG A 181 2.78 47.06 33.41
C ARG A 181 3.72 47.73 32.41
N LEU A 182 5.00 47.32 32.40
CA LEU A 182 6.00 47.83 31.46
C LEU A 182 5.60 47.58 29.99
N ALA A 183 4.95 46.44 29.71
CA ALA A 183 4.43 46.14 28.38
C ALA A 183 3.26 47.06 27.99
N ILE A 184 2.34 47.33 28.91
CA ILE A 184 1.20 48.26 28.71
C ILE A 184 1.72 49.69 28.45
N GLU A 185 2.70 50.13 29.24
CA GLU A 185 3.33 51.44 29.13
C GLU A 185 4.29 51.57 27.93
N ARG A 186 4.57 50.45 27.24
CA ARG A 186 5.52 50.37 26.12
C ARG A 186 6.90 50.90 26.48
N ASP A 187 7.44 50.41 27.61
CA ASP A 187 8.80 50.73 28.04
C ASP A 187 9.81 50.48 26.89
N PRO A 188 10.81 51.35 26.68
CA PRO A 188 11.78 51.21 25.59
C PRO A 188 12.54 49.88 25.57
N LYS A 189 12.62 49.17 26.70
CA LYS A 189 13.24 47.84 26.79
C LYS A 189 12.29 46.69 26.47
N ILE A 190 10.99 46.95 26.30
CA ILE A 190 10.00 45.95 25.91
C ILE A 190 9.86 45.91 24.39
N THR A 191 9.95 44.71 23.82
CA THR A 191 9.55 44.45 22.44
C THR A 191 8.26 43.63 22.41
N LEU A 192 7.22 44.16 21.79
CA LEU A 192 5.96 43.45 21.56
C LEU A 192 6.03 42.73 20.20
N ASN A 193 5.70 41.44 20.18
CA ASN A 193 5.61 40.63 18.96
C ASN A 193 4.16 40.19 18.75
N GLY A 194 3.63 40.45 17.55
CA GLY A 194 2.23 40.18 17.21
C GLY A 194 1.26 41.25 17.74
N ASP A 195 -0.04 40.99 17.54
CA ASP A 195 -1.12 41.93 17.87
C ASP A 195 -1.61 41.75 19.31
N LEU A 196 -0.72 41.99 20.27
CA LEU A 196 -1.00 41.82 21.70
C LEU A 196 -2.09 42.80 22.16
N VAL A 197 -3.08 42.28 22.88
CA VAL A 197 -4.22 43.06 23.39
C VAL A 197 -4.13 43.18 24.91
N PHE A 198 -4.08 44.42 25.43
CA PHE A 198 -3.97 44.73 26.87
C PHE A 198 -5.33 44.82 27.58
N ARG A 199 -6.05 43.71 27.53
CA ARG A 199 -7.27 43.40 28.29
C ARG A 199 -7.42 41.88 28.23
N CYS A 200 -8.16 41.26 29.14
CA CYS A 200 -8.47 39.84 29.01
C CYS A 200 -9.69 39.65 28.11
N GLU A 201 -9.47 39.11 26.91
CA GLU A 201 -10.52 38.63 26.00
C GLU A 201 -10.68 37.12 26.17
N ASP A 202 -11.89 36.60 25.93
CA ASP A 202 -12.07 35.15 25.89
C ASP A 202 -11.35 34.57 24.66
N VAL A 203 -10.33 33.76 24.91
CA VAL A 203 -9.61 33.03 23.87
C VAL A 203 -10.28 31.67 23.69
N ALA A 204 -11.08 31.54 22.62
CA ALA A 204 -11.71 30.27 22.29
C ALA A 204 -10.65 29.18 22.05
N ALA A 205 -10.94 27.96 22.49
CA ALA A 205 -10.20 26.80 21.99
C ALA A 205 -10.37 26.74 20.47
N LEU A 206 -9.30 26.44 19.74
CA LEU A 206 -9.40 26.29 18.30
C LEU A 206 -10.26 25.08 17.97
N ASP A 207 -11.26 25.29 17.11
CA ASP A 207 -12.20 24.24 16.77
C ASP A 207 -11.48 23.08 16.06
N PRO A 208 -11.79 21.82 16.42
CA PRO A 208 -11.26 20.66 15.72
C PRO A 208 -11.86 20.56 14.32
N VAL A 209 -11.10 19.99 13.39
CA VAL A 209 -11.60 19.56 12.08
C VAL A 209 -11.69 18.05 12.01
N THR A 210 -12.55 17.52 11.14
CA THR A 210 -12.60 16.10 10.78
C THR A 210 -12.28 15.93 9.30
N PHE A 211 -11.32 15.07 8.99
CA PHE A 211 -11.07 14.54 7.65
C PHE A 211 -12.00 13.34 7.44
N GLU A 212 -12.91 13.44 6.47
CA GLU A 212 -14.01 12.50 6.23
C GLU A 212 -13.67 11.43 5.19
N THR A 213 -12.73 11.72 4.30
CA THR A 213 -12.28 10.78 3.25
C THR A 213 -10.75 10.74 3.16
N PRO A 214 -10.14 9.63 2.67
CA PRO A 214 -8.69 9.51 2.55
C PRO A 214 -8.06 10.53 1.57
N GLU A 215 -8.83 11.09 0.66
CA GLU A 215 -8.37 12.08 -0.31
C GLU A 215 -8.38 13.50 0.27
N SER A 216 -9.07 13.71 1.40
CA SER A 216 -9.16 15.02 2.05
C SER A 216 -7.81 15.44 2.63
N TYR A 217 -7.43 16.69 2.39
CA TYR A 217 -6.18 17.27 2.89
C TYR A 217 -6.31 18.78 3.09
N ILE A 218 -5.41 19.35 3.88
CA ILE A 218 -5.22 20.79 4.03
C ILE A 218 -3.76 21.10 3.71
N SER A 219 -3.50 22.09 2.85
CA SER A 219 -2.16 22.63 2.65
C SER A 219 -1.83 23.62 3.78
N LEU A 220 -0.73 23.40 4.47
CA LEU A 220 -0.21 24.27 5.52
C LEU A 220 0.95 25.10 4.96
N PRO A 221 1.17 26.32 5.49
CA PRO A 221 2.32 27.13 5.12
C PRO A 221 3.63 26.36 5.26
N LYS A 222 4.54 26.57 4.30
CA LYS A 222 5.89 25.99 4.31
C LYS A 222 6.54 26.09 5.69
N TRP A 223 7.02 24.96 6.18
CA TRP A 223 7.75 24.89 7.43
C TRP A 223 9.22 25.26 7.22
N ASN A 224 9.57 26.51 7.54
CA ASN A 224 10.92 27.06 7.35
C ASN A 224 11.89 26.67 8.48
N THR A 225 11.94 25.39 8.83
CA THR A 225 12.87 24.86 9.84
C THR A 225 14.29 24.75 9.26
N LYS A 226 15.32 25.09 10.06
CA LYS A 226 16.73 24.92 9.67
C LYS A 226 17.42 23.91 10.56
N LYS A 227 17.94 24.34 11.71
CA LYS A 227 18.56 23.44 12.69
C LYS A 227 17.56 22.98 13.74
N THR A 228 16.66 23.85 14.18
CA THR A 228 15.65 23.54 15.18
C THR A 228 14.26 23.58 14.58
N GLY A 229 13.33 22.83 15.17
CA GLY A 229 11.94 22.86 14.77
C GLY A 229 11.06 22.07 15.72
N SER A 230 9.79 22.47 15.82
CA SER A 230 8.79 21.75 16.60
C SER A 230 7.43 21.71 15.92
N ILE A 231 6.70 20.61 16.13
CA ILE A 231 5.31 20.44 15.70
C ILE A 231 4.55 19.73 16.81
N SER A 232 3.44 20.29 17.26
CA SER A 232 2.52 19.59 18.16
C SER A 232 1.07 19.70 17.70
N PHE A 233 0.30 18.64 17.91
CA PHE A 233 -1.11 18.57 17.57
C PHE A 233 -1.79 17.42 18.32
N ASP A 234 -3.13 17.49 18.39
CA ASP A 234 -3.97 16.40 18.84
C ASP A 234 -4.62 15.73 17.62
N PHE A 235 -4.65 14.40 17.58
CA PHE A 235 -5.43 13.65 16.60
C PHE A 235 -6.31 12.59 17.27
N ARG A 236 -7.34 12.12 16.56
CA ARG A 236 -8.29 11.11 17.04
C ARG A 236 -8.88 10.32 15.88
N THR A 237 -8.70 9.00 15.87
CA THR A 237 -9.27 8.12 14.84
C THR A 237 -9.46 6.69 15.35
N VAL A 238 -10.24 5.88 14.62
CA VAL A 238 -10.27 4.41 14.73
C VAL A 238 -9.59 3.73 13.54
N GLU A 239 -9.25 4.47 12.49
CA GLU A 239 -8.63 3.91 11.29
C GLU A 239 -7.18 3.51 11.56
N PRO A 240 -6.75 2.32 11.10
CA PRO A 240 -5.43 1.78 11.45
C PRO A 240 -4.29 2.45 10.67
N SER A 241 -4.58 3.04 9.50
CA SER A 241 -3.57 3.58 8.61
C SER A 241 -3.99 4.93 8.07
N GLY A 242 -3.04 5.83 7.88
CA GLY A 242 -3.31 7.17 7.34
C GLY A 242 -2.10 8.09 7.44
N LEU A 243 -1.84 8.85 6.37
CA LEU A 243 -0.81 9.88 6.34
C LEU A 243 -1.30 11.12 7.10
N LEU A 244 -0.63 11.46 8.20
CA LEU A 244 -0.99 12.61 9.04
C LEU A 244 -0.35 13.89 8.52
N LEU A 245 0.98 13.91 8.40
CA LEU A 245 1.75 15.07 7.96
C LEU A 245 2.78 14.64 6.92
N PHE A 246 2.98 15.46 5.90
CA PHE A 246 4.01 15.22 4.89
C PHE A 246 4.55 16.52 4.28
N SER A 247 5.87 16.62 4.10
CA SER A 247 6.53 17.68 3.34
C SER A 247 7.87 17.18 2.82
N HIS A 248 8.33 17.70 1.69
CA HIS A 248 9.62 17.34 1.09
C HIS A 248 10.41 18.57 0.62
N GLY A 249 11.72 18.39 0.52
CA GLY A 249 12.68 19.33 -0.01
C GLY A 249 12.81 19.25 -1.52
N ARG A 250 13.72 20.07 -2.05
CA ARG A 250 14.09 20.01 -3.47
C ARG A 250 14.99 18.79 -3.75
N PRO A 251 14.94 18.23 -4.97
CA PRO A 251 15.96 17.32 -5.47
C PRO A 251 17.38 17.84 -5.25
N GLN A 252 18.18 17.13 -4.45
CA GLN A 252 19.61 17.43 -4.31
C GLN A 252 20.39 16.71 -5.43
N GLY A 253 20.73 17.43 -6.51
CA GLY A 253 21.59 16.91 -7.59
C GLY A 253 21.69 17.84 -8.81
N PRO A 254 22.80 17.81 -9.59
CA PRO A 254 22.90 18.55 -10.84
C PRO A 254 21.87 18.03 -11.86
N LYS A 255 21.34 18.93 -12.71
CA LYS A 255 20.39 18.67 -13.80
C LYS A 255 20.84 17.64 -14.85
N GLU A 256 22.03 17.06 -14.72
CA GLU A 256 22.53 15.98 -15.58
C GLU A 256 22.13 14.62 -15.00
N GLN A 257 21.05 14.07 -15.56
CA GLN A 257 20.60 12.69 -15.35
C GLN A 257 21.72 11.72 -15.75
N LYS A 258 22.49 11.22 -14.78
CA LYS A 258 23.20 9.95 -14.93
C LYS A 258 22.22 8.83 -14.51
N PRO A 259 22.01 7.79 -15.34
CA PRO A 259 21.17 6.66 -14.96
C PRO A 259 21.67 6.02 -13.66
N GLY A 260 20.78 5.75 -12.72
CA GLY A 260 21.09 5.03 -11.47
C GLY A 260 21.54 5.87 -10.27
N ARG A 261 21.41 7.21 -10.27
CA ARG A 261 21.59 8.04 -9.06
C ARG A 261 20.27 8.55 -8.50
N GLU A 262 19.97 8.14 -7.27
CA GLU A 262 18.77 8.49 -6.50
C GLU A 262 18.54 10.01 -6.43
N LEU A 263 17.30 10.44 -6.67
CA LEU A 263 16.83 11.77 -6.30
C LEU A 263 16.69 11.80 -4.77
N LYS A 264 17.76 12.21 -4.07
CA LYS A 264 17.72 12.41 -2.63
C LYS A 264 17.06 13.75 -2.34
N THR A 265 15.99 13.71 -1.58
CA THR A 265 15.31 14.90 -1.07
C THR A 265 15.18 14.78 0.42
N ASP A 266 15.36 15.90 1.10
CA ASP A 266 14.96 16.02 2.50
C ASP A 266 13.45 15.77 2.59
N TYR A 267 12.98 15.13 3.65
CA TYR A 267 11.55 14.99 3.88
C TYR A 267 11.24 14.80 5.36
N PHE A 268 10.00 15.12 5.68
CA PHE A 268 9.41 14.86 6.99
C PHE A 268 8.02 14.27 6.79
N ALA A 269 7.72 13.20 7.52
CA ALA A 269 6.40 12.62 7.54
C ALA A 269 6.01 12.09 8.93
N MET A 270 4.72 12.12 9.20
CA MET A 270 4.10 11.34 10.26
C MET A 270 2.99 10.49 9.66
N GLU A 271 3.01 9.20 9.94
CA GLU A 271 2.01 8.26 9.41
C GLU A 271 1.53 7.29 10.49
N LEU A 272 0.26 6.88 10.37
CA LEU A 272 -0.30 5.75 11.09
C LEU A 272 -0.16 4.50 10.23
N LEU A 273 0.32 3.41 10.83
CA LEU A 273 0.39 2.08 10.23
C LEU A 273 -0.03 1.03 11.26
N ASP A 274 -1.05 0.24 10.94
CA ASP A 274 -1.61 -0.80 11.82
C ASP A 274 -1.97 -0.32 13.23
N GLY A 275 -2.33 0.96 13.34
CA GLY A 275 -2.69 1.67 14.56
C GLY A 275 -1.52 2.29 15.30
N TYR A 276 -0.28 2.13 14.84
CA TYR A 276 0.91 2.73 15.47
C TYR A 276 1.33 4.01 14.74
N LEU A 277 1.74 5.02 15.51
CA LEU A 277 2.32 6.26 14.98
C LEU A 277 3.79 6.07 14.64
N TYR A 278 4.17 6.50 13.44
CA TYR A 278 5.55 6.54 12.97
C TYR A 278 5.97 7.96 12.61
N LEU A 279 7.20 8.30 12.98
CA LEU A 279 7.92 9.48 12.53
C LEU A 279 8.91 9.05 11.44
N LEU A 280 8.94 9.79 10.33
CA LEU A 280 9.92 9.62 9.27
C LEU A 280 10.59 10.96 8.98
N ILE A 281 11.92 10.93 8.93
CA ILE A 281 12.73 12.12 8.61
C ILE A 281 13.99 11.72 7.86
N ASP A 282 14.30 12.44 6.79
CA ASP A 282 15.60 12.42 6.11
C ASP A 282 16.05 13.85 5.89
N MET A 283 17.29 14.16 6.28
CA MET A 283 17.92 15.48 6.18
C MET A 283 19.03 15.50 5.10
N GLY A 284 19.09 14.47 4.25
CA GLY A 284 20.08 14.30 3.19
C GLY A 284 21.21 13.33 3.54
N SER A 285 21.36 12.97 4.82
CA SER A 285 22.34 11.96 5.29
C SER A 285 21.75 10.56 5.51
N GLY A 286 20.45 10.37 5.26
CA GLY A 286 19.80 9.08 5.32
C GLY A 286 18.56 9.07 6.22
N LYS A 287 17.68 8.13 5.90
CA LYS A 287 16.35 7.98 6.50
C LYS A 287 16.37 7.54 7.96
N THR A 288 15.46 8.10 8.75
CA THR A 288 15.11 7.66 10.09
C THR A 288 13.61 7.34 10.11
N LYS A 289 13.23 6.08 10.38
CA LYS A 289 11.83 5.66 10.57
C LYS A 289 11.68 5.13 12.00
N LEU A 290 11.02 5.92 12.85
CA LEU A 290 10.86 5.63 14.28
C LEU A 290 9.41 5.31 14.59
N LYS A 291 9.18 4.18 15.28
CA LYS A 291 7.89 3.89 15.91
C LYS A 291 7.74 4.74 17.17
N ALA A 292 6.87 5.75 17.14
CA ALA A 292 6.75 6.76 18.19
C ALA A 292 6.04 6.22 19.45
N SER A 293 5.26 5.14 19.33
CA SER A 293 4.57 4.51 20.46
C SER A 293 4.56 2.98 20.34
N ASN A 294 4.74 2.30 21.47
CA ASN A 294 4.57 0.84 21.57
C ASN A 294 3.11 0.41 21.71
N LYS A 295 2.17 1.35 21.82
CA LYS A 295 0.74 1.10 21.87
C LYS A 295 0.07 1.62 20.60
N LYS A 296 -1.01 0.96 20.21
CA LYS A 296 -1.90 1.49 19.19
C LYS A 296 -2.56 2.78 19.69
N VAL A 297 -2.75 3.74 18.79
CA VAL A 297 -3.25 5.09 19.04
C VAL A 297 -4.49 5.41 18.18
N ASN A 298 -5.10 4.36 17.61
CA ASN A 298 -6.36 4.43 16.87
C ASN A 298 -7.53 3.85 17.69
N ASP A 299 -7.58 4.16 18.99
CA ASP A 299 -8.63 3.72 19.91
C ASP A 299 -9.87 4.63 19.89
N GLY A 300 -9.84 5.66 19.05
CA GLY A 300 -10.90 6.67 18.99
C GLY A 300 -10.92 7.59 20.19
N GLU A 301 -9.79 7.80 20.88
CA GLU A 301 -9.60 8.84 21.89
C GLU A 301 -8.59 9.90 21.41
N TRP A 302 -8.59 11.09 22.03
CA TRP A 302 -7.66 12.15 21.67
C TRP A 302 -6.24 11.78 22.07
N CYS A 303 -5.33 11.81 21.10
CA CYS A 303 -3.92 11.52 21.25
C CYS A 303 -3.10 12.78 20.98
N HIS A 304 -2.35 13.25 21.99
CA HIS A 304 -1.46 14.39 21.87
C HIS A 304 -0.09 13.94 21.33
N VAL A 305 0.41 14.64 20.32
CA VAL A 305 1.73 14.45 19.72
C VAL A 305 2.54 15.73 19.85
N ASP A 306 3.77 15.63 20.32
CA ASP A 306 4.72 16.74 20.35
C ASP A 306 6.08 16.27 19.82
N PHE A 307 6.48 16.83 18.69
CA PHE A 307 7.76 16.58 18.02
C PHE A 307 8.66 17.78 18.18
N GLN A 308 9.91 17.54 18.57
CA GLN A 308 10.92 18.57 18.73
C GLN A 308 12.27 18.04 18.24
N ARG A 309 13.05 18.89 17.57
CA ARG A 309 14.42 18.55 17.16
C ARG A 309 15.39 19.72 17.30
N GLU A 310 16.65 19.37 17.53
CA GLU A 310 17.81 20.23 17.44
C GLU A 310 18.92 19.51 16.65
N GLY A 311 19.15 19.99 15.44
CA GLY A 311 20.04 19.38 14.46
C GLY A 311 19.61 17.94 14.15
N ARG A 312 20.48 17.00 14.48
CA ARG A 312 20.29 15.55 14.27
C ARG A 312 19.54 14.84 15.37
N LYS A 313 19.42 15.45 16.54
CA LYS A 313 18.80 14.84 17.71
C LYS A 313 17.43 15.45 17.92
N GLY A 314 16.53 14.68 18.49
CA GLY A 314 15.21 15.17 18.84
C GLY A 314 14.44 14.15 19.65
N SER A 315 13.18 14.47 19.90
CA SER A 315 12.26 13.54 20.52
C SER A 315 10.86 13.70 19.95
N ILE A 316 10.10 12.61 19.98
CA ILE A 316 8.67 12.62 19.72
C ILE A 316 7.96 12.08 20.96
N SER A 317 7.01 12.85 21.46
CA SER A 317 6.20 12.54 22.62
C SER A 317 4.79 12.18 22.20
N VAL A 318 4.28 11.05 22.69
CA VAL A 318 2.89 10.60 22.48
C VAL A 318 2.23 10.46 23.84
N ASN A 319 1.22 11.29 24.12
CA ASN A 319 0.55 11.36 25.43
C ASN A 319 1.56 11.46 26.59
N SER A 320 2.51 12.40 26.47
CA SER A 320 3.58 12.70 27.43
C SER A 320 4.67 11.65 27.60
N ARG A 321 4.64 10.56 26.81
CA ARG A 321 5.73 9.58 26.73
C ARG A 321 6.67 9.94 25.60
N SER A 322 7.84 10.45 25.96
CA SER A 322 8.87 10.87 25.00
C SER A 322 9.75 9.70 24.55
N MET A 323 9.98 9.63 23.24
CA MET A 323 10.91 8.73 22.58
C MET A 323 11.99 9.55 21.88
N PRO A 324 13.25 9.49 22.33
CA PRO A 324 14.34 10.19 21.66
C PRO A 324 14.71 9.53 20.33
N PHE A 325 15.21 10.32 19.38
CA PHE A 325 15.78 9.82 18.15
C PHE A 325 17.06 10.59 17.78
N SER A 326 17.88 9.97 16.93
CA SER A 326 19.03 10.61 16.31
C SER A 326 19.09 10.17 14.85
N SER A 327 19.22 11.13 13.93
CA SER A 327 19.45 10.85 12.52
C SER A 327 20.91 10.41 12.26
N PRO A 328 21.17 9.75 11.11
CA PRO A 328 22.52 9.39 10.68
C PRO A 328 23.48 10.59 10.63
N GLU A 329 24.78 10.33 10.82
CA GLU A 329 25.81 11.37 10.72
C GLU A 329 25.82 12.05 9.35
N GLY A 330 25.97 13.37 9.35
CA GLY A 330 25.94 14.20 8.14
C GLY A 330 25.16 15.48 8.38
N SER A 331 24.11 15.72 7.59
CA SER A 331 23.33 16.96 7.65
C SER A 331 22.60 17.13 8.98
N GLU A 332 22.58 18.37 9.46
CA GLU A 332 21.80 18.82 10.63
C GLU A 332 20.60 19.67 10.22
N ILE A 333 20.46 19.95 8.91
CA ILE A 333 19.47 20.85 8.36
C ILE A 333 18.41 20.03 7.65
N LEU A 334 17.14 20.33 7.93
CA LEU A 334 16.00 19.80 7.19
C LEU A 334 15.49 20.89 6.26
N ASP A 335 15.90 20.88 5.00
CA ASP A 335 15.53 21.90 4.02
C ASP A 335 14.28 21.47 3.24
N LEU A 336 13.12 21.75 3.82
CA LEU A 336 11.83 21.53 3.17
C LEU A 336 11.56 22.66 2.17
N ASP A 337 10.93 22.34 1.04
CA ASP A 337 10.56 23.33 0.03
C ASP A 337 9.10 23.28 -0.39
N SER A 338 8.50 22.10 -0.38
CA SER A 338 7.07 21.95 -0.61
C SER A 338 6.25 22.58 0.51
N ASP A 339 4.97 22.81 0.23
CA ASP A 339 3.97 22.96 1.27
C ASP A 339 3.98 21.76 2.22
N MET A 340 3.43 21.96 3.42
CA MET A 340 3.22 20.87 4.36
C MET A 340 1.78 20.42 4.29
N TYR A 341 1.55 19.14 4.02
CA TYR A 341 0.21 18.59 3.87
C TYR A 341 -0.24 17.93 5.16
N LEU A 342 -1.47 18.22 5.59
CA LEU A 342 -2.14 17.61 6.73
C LEU A 342 -3.32 16.75 6.23
N GLY A 343 -3.39 15.50 6.68
CA GLY A 343 -4.51 14.59 6.45
C GLY A 343 -4.42 13.74 5.18
N GLY A 344 -3.75 14.21 4.13
CA GLY A 344 -3.69 13.49 2.86
C GLY A 344 -2.75 14.19 1.88
N LEU A 345 -2.83 13.80 0.61
CA LEU A 345 -2.07 14.43 -0.48
C LEU A 345 -3.02 14.84 -1.60
N PRO A 346 -2.69 15.90 -2.36
CA PRO A 346 -3.43 16.24 -3.57
C PRO A 346 -3.45 15.09 -4.58
N GLU A 347 -4.55 14.98 -5.33
CA GLU A 347 -4.72 13.97 -6.38
C GLU A 347 -3.64 14.10 -7.46
N SER A 348 -3.32 15.33 -7.87
CA SER A 348 -2.22 15.61 -8.78
C SER A 348 -0.88 15.52 -8.04
N LYS A 349 -0.22 14.37 -8.17
CA LYS A 349 1.09 14.11 -7.57
C LYS A 349 2.26 14.51 -8.46
N SER A 350 2.03 15.19 -9.59
CA SER A 350 3.08 15.48 -10.58
C SER A 350 4.24 16.33 -10.04
N GLU A 351 3.98 17.14 -9.02
CA GLU A 351 4.98 18.01 -8.38
C GLU A 351 5.50 17.44 -7.05
N LEU A 352 4.92 16.34 -6.57
CA LEU A 352 5.28 15.72 -5.29
C LEU A 352 6.34 14.65 -5.47
N ILE A 353 7.37 14.72 -4.64
CA ILE A 353 8.40 13.68 -4.56
C ILE A 353 8.03 12.80 -3.38
N LEU A 354 7.58 11.58 -3.66
CA LEU A 354 7.15 10.63 -2.63
C LEU A 354 8.27 9.65 -2.29
N PRO A 355 8.88 9.73 -1.08
CA PRO A 355 9.90 8.79 -0.66
C PRO A 355 9.30 7.38 -0.49
N PRO A 356 9.97 6.32 -0.98
CA PRO A 356 9.52 4.93 -0.84
C PRO A 356 9.26 4.48 0.61
N GLU A 357 9.88 5.16 1.58
CA GLU A 357 9.77 4.90 3.01
C GLU A 357 8.44 5.35 3.63
N VAL A 358 7.78 6.33 3.03
CA VAL A 358 6.48 6.86 3.46
C VAL A 358 5.39 5.99 2.81
N TRP A 359 5.12 4.85 3.45
CA TRP A 359 4.31 3.79 2.84
C TRP A 359 2.89 4.27 2.58
N THR A 360 2.30 5.00 3.52
CA THR A 360 0.92 5.50 3.39
C THR A 360 0.73 6.38 2.15
N ALA A 361 1.72 7.19 1.77
CA ALA A 361 1.64 8.06 0.60
C ALA A 361 1.56 7.28 -0.73
N LEU A 362 2.33 6.19 -0.86
CA LEU A 362 2.38 5.35 -2.06
C LEU A 362 1.29 4.28 -2.11
N LEU A 363 0.72 3.92 -0.95
CA LEU A 363 -0.45 3.06 -0.81
C LEU A 363 -1.78 3.83 -0.95
N ASN A 364 -1.73 5.16 -1.08
CA ASN A 364 -2.90 6.05 -1.10
C ASN A 364 -3.76 5.98 0.19
N TYR A 365 -3.11 5.83 1.34
CA TYR A 365 -3.74 5.88 2.65
C TYR A 365 -3.64 7.28 3.25
N GLY A 366 -4.59 8.16 2.92
CA GLY A 366 -4.77 9.39 3.69
C GLY A 366 -5.48 9.14 5.02
N TYR A 367 -5.25 10.04 5.96
CA TYR A 367 -5.84 10.04 7.27
C TYR A 367 -7.32 10.44 7.25
N VAL A 368 -8.13 9.64 7.93
CA VAL A 368 -9.53 9.94 8.23
C VAL A 368 -9.70 9.95 9.74
N GLY A 369 -10.22 11.04 10.28
CA GLY A 369 -10.26 11.30 11.72
C GLY A 369 -10.21 12.78 12.05
N CYS A 370 -10.13 13.10 13.33
CA CYS A 370 -10.07 14.48 13.78
C CYS A 370 -8.65 14.98 14.00
N VAL A 371 -8.43 16.29 13.83
CA VAL A 371 -7.21 17.00 14.22
C VAL A 371 -7.57 18.33 14.87
N ARG A 372 -6.80 18.75 15.89
CA ARG A 372 -6.89 20.08 16.49
C ARG A 372 -5.58 20.52 17.13
N ASP A 373 -5.59 21.74 17.67
CA ASP A 373 -4.49 22.31 18.47
C ASP A 373 -3.13 22.17 17.76
N LEU A 374 -3.09 22.49 16.46
CA LEU A 374 -1.87 22.41 15.66
C LEU A 374 -0.96 23.62 15.94
N PHE A 375 0.28 23.34 16.33
CA PHE A 375 1.35 24.30 16.49
C PHE A 375 2.55 23.92 15.65
N ILE A 376 3.18 24.92 15.03
CA ILE A 376 4.43 24.78 14.26
C ILE A 376 5.39 25.84 14.77
N ASP A 377 6.56 25.43 15.26
CA ASP A 377 7.57 26.27 15.90
C ASP A 377 6.96 27.18 17.00
N GLY A 378 6.08 26.58 17.81
CA GLY A 378 5.35 27.23 18.90
C GLY A 378 4.21 28.16 18.49
N LYS A 379 4.01 28.41 17.20
CA LYS A 379 2.93 29.25 16.67
C LYS A 379 1.67 28.45 16.38
N SER A 380 0.55 28.93 16.91
CA SER A 380 -0.76 28.30 16.74
C SER A 380 -1.29 28.45 15.31
N ARG A 381 -1.87 27.37 14.76
CA ARG A 381 -2.48 27.31 13.42
C ARG A 381 -3.95 26.96 13.50
N ASP A 382 -4.79 27.87 13.02
CA ASP A 382 -6.23 27.65 12.89
C ASP A 382 -6.54 26.78 11.67
N VAL A 383 -6.56 25.46 11.90
CA VAL A 383 -6.78 24.45 10.85
C VAL A 383 -8.17 24.59 10.21
N ARG A 384 -9.18 24.97 11.00
CA ARG A 384 -10.55 25.21 10.51
C ARG A 384 -10.57 26.38 9.53
N ARG A 385 -9.98 27.52 9.92
CA ARG A 385 -9.87 28.69 9.05
C ARG A 385 -9.13 28.37 7.75
N LEU A 386 -8.05 27.58 7.83
CA LEU A 386 -7.30 27.16 6.65
C LEU A 386 -8.16 26.28 5.72
N ALA A 387 -8.92 25.33 6.26
CA ALA A 387 -9.86 24.51 5.50
C ALA A 387 -10.96 25.35 4.81
N GLU A 388 -11.52 26.33 5.50
CA GLU A 388 -12.54 27.25 4.97
C GLU A 388 -11.97 28.10 3.82
N ILE A 389 -10.78 28.68 3.98
CA ILE A 389 -10.12 29.50 2.94
C ILE A 389 -9.79 28.67 1.70
N GLN A 390 -9.34 27.42 1.90
CA GLN A 390 -8.96 26.52 0.81
C GLN A 390 -10.17 25.82 0.17
N SER A 391 -11.37 25.95 0.76
CA SER A 391 -12.55 25.15 0.37
C SER A 391 -12.21 23.65 0.33
N ALA A 392 -11.52 23.16 1.37
CA ALA A 392 -11.02 21.80 1.43
C ALA A 392 -12.17 20.79 1.38
N MET A 393 -12.19 19.94 0.35
CA MET A 393 -13.22 18.90 0.18
C MET A 393 -13.04 17.78 1.20
N GLY A 394 -14.15 17.27 1.74
CA GLY A 394 -14.13 16.18 2.73
C GLY A 394 -13.57 16.60 4.10
N VAL A 395 -13.52 17.89 4.41
CA VAL A 395 -13.13 18.40 5.73
C VAL A 395 -14.30 19.12 6.39
N SER A 396 -14.74 18.66 7.57
CA SER A 396 -15.78 19.32 8.37
C SER A 396 -15.21 20.05 9.59
N SER A 397 -15.92 21.10 10.02
CA SER A 397 -15.49 22.06 11.06
C SER A 397 -15.82 21.66 12.50
N PHE A 398 -16.11 20.38 12.73
CA PHE A 398 -16.37 19.83 14.05
C PHE A 398 -15.83 18.40 14.14
N CYS A 399 -15.62 17.92 15.37
CA CYS A 399 -15.22 16.54 15.64
C CYS A 399 -16.22 15.88 16.58
N THR A 400 -16.96 14.91 16.07
CA THR A 400 -17.85 14.06 16.87
C THR A 400 -17.54 12.60 16.54
N ARG A 401 -17.58 11.74 17.56
CA ARG A 401 -17.49 10.29 17.35
C ARG A 401 -18.90 9.72 17.32
N GLU A 402 -19.32 9.26 16.16
CA GLU A 402 -20.57 8.54 16.04
C GLU A 402 -20.42 7.13 16.62
N LEU A 403 -21.36 6.72 17.47
CA LEU A 403 -21.36 5.39 18.09
C LEU A 403 -22.19 4.36 17.31
N GLN A 404 -22.95 4.82 16.30
CA GLN A 404 -23.77 3.94 15.48
C GLN A 404 -22.89 3.19 14.47
N LYS A 405 -22.88 1.86 14.58
CA LYS A 405 -22.18 0.96 13.66
C LYS A 405 -22.82 1.02 12.28
N ARG A 406 -22.09 1.56 11.30
CA ARG A 406 -22.63 1.81 9.96
C ARG A 406 -22.73 0.52 9.12
N CYS A 407 -21.89 -0.47 9.39
CA CYS A 407 -21.96 -1.79 8.74
C CYS A 407 -23.22 -2.59 9.10
N SER A 408 -23.95 -2.24 10.16
CA SER A 408 -25.21 -2.91 10.53
C SER A 408 -26.30 -2.77 9.46
N SER A 409 -26.18 -1.76 8.59
CA SER A 409 -27.09 -1.55 7.45
C SER A 409 -26.76 -2.44 6.24
N ALA A 410 -25.70 -3.26 6.31
CA ALA A 410 -25.16 -4.05 5.21
C ALA A 410 -24.98 -3.22 3.91
N PRO A 411 -24.21 -2.12 3.94
CA PRO A 411 -24.13 -1.20 2.81
C PRO A 411 -23.32 -1.75 1.63
N CYS A 412 -22.46 -2.75 1.87
CA CYS A 412 -21.63 -3.35 0.84
C CYS A 412 -22.41 -4.41 0.07
N GLY A 413 -22.61 -4.16 -1.23
CA GLY A 413 -23.27 -5.08 -2.15
C GLY A 413 -22.38 -6.25 -2.56
N ASN A 414 -22.97 -7.20 -3.29
CA ASN A 414 -22.29 -8.26 -4.05
C ASN A 414 -21.25 -9.10 -3.25
N GLY A 415 -21.47 -9.28 -1.95
CA GLY A 415 -20.57 -10.06 -1.08
C GLY A 415 -19.31 -9.30 -0.65
N GLY A 416 -19.25 -7.98 -0.82
CA GLY A 416 -18.18 -7.14 -0.27
C GLY A 416 -18.16 -7.17 1.27
N LEU A 417 -16.96 -7.15 1.84
CA LEU A 417 -16.77 -7.17 3.30
C LEU A 417 -16.84 -5.74 3.87
N CYS A 418 -17.81 -5.49 4.74
CA CYS A 418 -17.92 -4.21 5.43
C CYS A 418 -16.97 -4.13 6.63
N LYS A 419 -16.20 -3.04 6.71
CA LYS A 419 -15.34 -2.68 7.85
C LYS A 419 -15.80 -1.33 8.41
N GLU A 420 -15.82 -1.19 9.74
CA GLU A 420 -16.12 0.09 10.39
C GLU A 420 -14.89 1.01 10.31
N GLY A 421 -15.11 2.27 9.94
CA GLY A 421 -14.11 3.33 9.92
C GLY A 421 -14.51 4.51 10.82
N TRP A 422 -13.84 5.66 10.66
CA TRP A 422 -14.19 6.85 11.43
C TRP A 422 -15.44 7.55 10.82
N ASN A 423 -16.58 7.46 11.50
CA ASN A 423 -17.88 7.98 11.05
C ASN A 423 -18.28 7.53 9.63
N ARG A 424 -17.72 6.41 9.15
CA ARG A 424 -17.98 5.84 7.83
C ARG A 424 -17.88 4.31 7.89
N TYR A 425 -18.44 3.66 6.89
CA TYR A 425 -18.14 2.26 6.60
C TYR A 425 -17.17 2.20 5.41
N ILE A 426 -16.42 1.10 5.31
CA ILE A 426 -15.47 0.84 4.24
C ILE A 426 -15.83 -0.52 3.64
N CYS A 427 -16.12 -0.56 2.34
CA CYS A 427 -16.39 -1.80 1.64
C CYS A 427 -15.13 -2.35 0.99
N ASP A 428 -14.71 -3.52 1.45
CA ASP A 428 -13.66 -4.30 0.81
C ASP A 428 -14.30 -5.16 -0.28
N CYS A 429 -14.28 -4.65 -1.51
CA CYS A 429 -14.85 -5.31 -2.68
C CYS A 429 -13.90 -6.36 -3.29
N THR A 430 -12.69 -6.52 -2.74
CA THR A 430 -11.69 -7.42 -3.32
C THR A 430 -12.15 -8.88 -3.24
N GLY A 431 -12.30 -9.51 -4.41
CA GLY A 431 -12.81 -10.88 -4.56
C GLY A 431 -14.30 -11.00 -4.88
N SER A 432 -15.06 -9.90 -4.85
CA SER A 432 -16.48 -9.90 -5.23
C SER A 432 -16.71 -9.93 -6.75
N GLY A 433 -15.73 -9.46 -7.53
CA GLY A 433 -15.93 -9.14 -8.95
C GLY A 433 -16.60 -7.79 -9.19
N TYR A 434 -16.71 -6.97 -8.14
CA TYR A 434 -17.22 -5.62 -8.17
C TYR A 434 -16.22 -4.64 -7.54
N LEU A 435 -16.41 -3.36 -7.82
CA LEU A 435 -15.69 -2.21 -7.28
C LEU A 435 -16.67 -1.06 -6.99
N GLY A 436 -16.16 0.09 -6.59
CA GLY A 436 -16.95 1.24 -6.17
C GLY A 436 -17.07 1.31 -4.66
N THR A 437 -17.67 2.39 -4.15
CA THR A 437 -17.75 2.67 -2.71
C THR A 437 -18.55 1.61 -1.96
N ASN A 438 -19.56 1.02 -2.62
CA ASN A 438 -20.47 0.02 -2.07
C ASN A 438 -20.42 -1.32 -2.83
N CYS A 439 -19.37 -1.56 -3.62
CA CYS A 439 -19.24 -2.74 -4.48
C CYS A 439 -20.39 -2.88 -5.50
N GLU A 440 -20.88 -1.78 -6.04
CA GLU A 440 -22.02 -1.69 -6.95
C GLU A 440 -21.64 -1.74 -8.44
N ILE A 441 -20.36 -1.50 -8.76
CA ILE A 441 -19.87 -1.43 -10.14
C ILE A 441 -19.22 -2.76 -10.51
N GLU A 442 -19.70 -3.42 -11.57
CA GLU A 442 -19.11 -4.68 -12.04
C GLU A 442 -17.68 -4.45 -12.56
N ALA A 443 -16.73 -5.21 -12.02
CA ALA A 443 -15.32 -5.07 -12.37
C ALA A 443 -15.01 -5.66 -13.75
N THR A 444 -14.15 -4.98 -14.49
CA THR A 444 -13.78 -5.34 -15.85
C THR A 444 -13.07 -6.68 -15.93
N VAL A 445 -13.51 -7.53 -16.86
CA VAL A 445 -12.87 -8.79 -17.23
C VAL A 445 -12.02 -8.60 -18.49
N LEU A 446 -10.80 -9.12 -18.47
CA LEU A 446 -9.90 -9.19 -19.63
C LEU A 446 -9.57 -10.65 -19.97
N SER A 447 -9.67 -11.01 -21.25
CA SER A 447 -9.43 -12.36 -21.77
C SER A 447 -8.09 -12.46 -22.49
N TYR A 448 -7.36 -13.54 -22.23
CA TYR A 448 -6.03 -13.81 -22.78
C TYR A 448 -5.98 -15.21 -23.40
N ASP A 449 -5.41 -15.32 -24.60
CA ASP A 449 -5.27 -16.56 -25.36
C ASP A 449 -3.82 -17.09 -25.42
N GLY A 450 -2.92 -16.57 -24.57
CA GLY A 450 -1.50 -16.93 -24.59
C GLY A 450 -0.65 -16.10 -25.57
N SER A 451 -1.28 -15.31 -26.44
CA SER A 451 -0.61 -14.35 -27.34
C SER A 451 -0.93 -12.88 -27.01
N MET A 452 -1.68 -12.66 -25.94
CA MET A 452 -2.22 -11.37 -25.53
C MET A 452 -1.58 -10.82 -24.27
N TYR A 453 -1.47 -9.50 -24.17
CA TYR A 453 -0.97 -8.78 -23.02
C TYR A 453 -1.78 -7.52 -22.74
N LEU A 454 -1.62 -7.03 -21.50
CA LEU A 454 -1.90 -5.65 -21.11
C LEU A 454 -0.67 -5.15 -20.35
N LYS A 455 -0.18 -3.97 -20.73
CA LYS A 455 0.97 -3.28 -20.17
C LYS A 455 0.55 -1.87 -19.77
N ILE A 456 0.64 -1.58 -18.47
CA ILE A 456 0.47 -0.24 -17.92
C ILE A 456 1.86 0.37 -17.79
N ILE A 457 2.11 1.47 -18.49
CA ILE A 457 3.40 2.18 -18.45
C ILE A 457 3.25 3.30 -17.43
N VAL A 458 3.88 3.19 -16.26
CA VAL A 458 3.76 4.26 -15.26
C VAL A 458 4.43 5.54 -15.77
N PRO A 459 3.79 6.72 -15.66
CA PRO A 459 4.33 7.97 -16.21
C PRO A 459 5.69 8.37 -15.64
N VAL A 460 5.93 8.01 -14.38
CA VAL A 460 7.19 8.24 -13.66
C VAL A 460 7.66 6.92 -13.10
N THR A 461 8.98 6.68 -13.10
CA THR A 461 9.58 5.49 -12.50
C THR A 461 9.15 5.38 -11.04
N MET A 462 8.55 4.25 -10.69
CA MET A 462 8.03 4.03 -9.36
C MET A 462 9.06 3.31 -8.50
N HIS A 463 9.22 3.79 -7.28
CA HIS A 463 10.01 3.15 -6.24
C HIS A 463 9.13 2.93 -5.01
N THR A 464 8.99 1.68 -4.57
CA THR A 464 8.08 1.32 -3.46
C THR A 464 8.76 0.40 -2.45
N GLU A 465 8.46 0.56 -1.16
CA GLU A 465 8.81 -0.43 -0.12
C GLU A 465 7.59 -1.18 0.43
N ALA A 466 6.39 -0.82 -0.02
CA ALA A 466 5.14 -1.43 0.38
C ALA A 466 4.14 -1.39 -0.77
N GLU A 467 3.41 -2.50 -0.95
CA GLU A 467 2.43 -2.66 -2.02
C GLU A 467 1.24 -3.47 -1.53
N ASP A 468 0.05 -3.10 -2.02
CA ASP A 468 -1.17 -3.88 -1.91
C ASP A 468 -1.64 -4.24 -3.32
N VAL A 469 -1.65 -5.53 -3.63
CA VAL A 469 -2.03 -6.04 -4.95
C VAL A 469 -3.18 -7.01 -4.81
N ALA A 470 -4.24 -6.82 -5.59
CA ALA A 470 -5.36 -7.77 -5.66
C ALA A 470 -5.76 -8.00 -7.11
N LEU A 471 -6.12 -9.24 -7.45
CA LEU A 471 -6.73 -9.59 -8.73
C LEU A 471 -7.55 -10.88 -8.58
N ARG A 472 -8.47 -11.10 -9.51
CA ARG A 472 -9.13 -12.40 -9.69
C ARG A 472 -8.67 -13.03 -10.99
N PHE A 473 -8.58 -14.35 -11.03
CA PHE A 473 -8.25 -15.09 -12.23
C PHE A 473 -9.12 -16.33 -12.40
N MET A 474 -9.25 -16.79 -13.64
CA MET A 474 -9.89 -18.03 -14.03
C MET A 474 -9.05 -18.67 -15.13
N SER A 475 -8.63 -19.93 -14.96
CA SER A 475 -7.83 -20.65 -15.95
C SER A 475 -7.98 -22.17 -15.84
N GLN A 476 -7.79 -22.86 -16.97
CA GLN A 476 -7.63 -24.32 -17.03
C GLN A 476 -6.15 -24.75 -16.97
N ARG A 477 -5.23 -23.80 -17.16
CA ARG A 477 -3.79 -24.07 -17.17
C ARG A 477 -3.22 -24.05 -15.77
N ALA A 478 -2.31 -24.99 -15.51
CA ALA A 478 -1.56 -25.07 -14.26
C ALA A 478 -0.41 -24.07 -14.18
N TYR A 479 -0.12 -23.36 -15.29
CA TYR A 479 0.97 -22.40 -15.43
C TYR A 479 0.53 -21.15 -16.20
N GLY A 480 1.08 -19.98 -15.85
CA GLY A 480 0.80 -18.74 -16.55
C GLY A 480 1.07 -17.48 -15.71
N LEU A 481 1.53 -16.42 -16.35
CA LEU A 481 1.75 -15.11 -15.72
C LEU A 481 0.43 -14.40 -15.40
N LEU A 482 0.12 -14.20 -14.11
CA LEU A 482 -1.05 -13.40 -13.71
C LEU A 482 -0.73 -11.91 -13.81
N MET A 483 0.36 -11.49 -13.16
CA MET A 483 0.81 -10.10 -13.16
C MET A 483 2.31 -10.01 -12.82
N ALA A 484 3.01 -9.02 -13.36
CA ALA A 484 4.35 -8.66 -12.92
C ALA A 484 4.57 -7.14 -12.97
N THR A 485 5.34 -6.62 -12.02
CA THR A 485 6.04 -5.35 -12.21
C THR A 485 7.35 -5.59 -12.96
N THR A 486 7.71 -4.71 -13.90
CA THR A 486 8.95 -4.82 -14.68
C THR A 486 9.70 -3.49 -14.74
N SER A 487 11.03 -3.54 -14.68
CA SER A 487 11.89 -2.37 -14.86
C SER A 487 12.62 -2.40 -16.22
N LYS A 488 12.84 -1.21 -16.78
CA LYS A 488 13.69 -0.98 -17.96
C LYS A 488 15.18 -0.89 -17.61
N GLU A 489 15.53 -0.90 -16.32
CA GLU A 489 16.89 -0.67 -15.82
C GLU A 489 17.42 -1.81 -14.95
N SER A 490 16.55 -2.69 -14.45
CA SER A 490 16.91 -3.77 -13.53
C SER A 490 16.07 -5.04 -13.74
N ALA A 491 16.46 -6.11 -13.04
CA ALA A 491 15.70 -7.36 -12.98
C ALA A 491 14.66 -7.36 -11.83
N ASP A 492 14.41 -6.20 -11.23
CA ASP A 492 13.53 -6.07 -10.08
C ASP A 492 12.09 -6.36 -10.49
N THR A 493 11.40 -7.16 -9.69
CA THR A 493 10.03 -7.57 -9.99
C THR A 493 9.28 -8.02 -8.73
N LEU A 494 8.00 -7.67 -8.67
CA LEU A 494 6.98 -8.33 -7.89
C LEU A 494 6.06 -9.04 -8.88
N ARG A 495 5.99 -10.37 -8.79
CA ARG A 495 5.34 -11.22 -9.80
C ARG A 495 4.41 -12.24 -9.17
N LEU A 496 3.24 -12.40 -9.78
CA LEU A 496 2.25 -13.45 -9.51
C LEU A 496 2.13 -14.37 -10.72
N GLU A 497 2.31 -15.66 -10.50
CA GLU A 497 2.24 -16.69 -11.55
C GLU A 497 1.55 -17.96 -11.04
N LEU A 498 0.89 -18.68 -11.94
CA LEU A 498 0.50 -20.06 -11.69
C LEU A 498 1.72 -20.97 -11.90
N GLU A 499 1.97 -21.86 -10.95
CA GLU A 499 3.00 -22.88 -11.03
C GLU A 499 2.50 -24.21 -10.42
N GLY A 500 2.23 -25.19 -11.29
CA GLY A 500 1.71 -26.49 -10.88
C GLY A 500 0.34 -26.40 -10.20
N GLY A 501 -0.53 -25.50 -10.68
CA GLY A 501 -1.89 -25.31 -10.14
C GLY A 501 -1.93 -24.61 -8.78
N ARG A 502 -0.85 -23.93 -8.39
CA ARG A 502 -0.75 -23.07 -7.19
C ARG A 502 -0.39 -21.66 -7.63
N VAL A 503 -0.77 -20.66 -6.86
CA VAL A 503 -0.28 -19.29 -7.08
C VAL A 503 1.06 -19.13 -6.39
N LYS A 504 2.02 -18.58 -7.11
CA LYS A 504 3.35 -18.24 -6.63
C LYS A 504 3.54 -16.73 -6.68
N LEU A 505 3.92 -16.15 -5.55
CA LEU A 505 4.47 -14.81 -5.44
C LEU A 505 5.99 -14.91 -5.55
N THR A 506 6.59 -14.07 -6.40
CA THR A 506 8.04 -13.88 -6.48
C THR A 506 8.36 -12.40 -6.28
N VAL A 507 9.26 -12.09 -5.36
CA VAL A 507 9.84 -10.76 -5.20
C VAL A 507 11.35 -10.86 -5.40
N ASN A 508 11.89 -10.18 -6.40
CA ASN A 508 13.32 -10.12 -6.67
C ASN A 508 13.77 -8.67 -6.69
N LEU A 509 14.76 -8.34 -5.87
CA LEU A 509 15.34 -6.99 -5.71
C LEU A 509 16.86 -7.02 -5.98
N GLY A 510 17.28 -7.80 -6.98
CA GLY A 510 18.68 -7.95 -7.39
C GLY A 510 19.54 -8.92 -6.56
N LYS A 511 19.03 -9.48 -5.46
CA LYS A 511 19.76 -10.45 -4.59
C LYS A 511 19.28 -11.90 -4.71
N GLY A 512 18.45 -12.17 -5.71
CA GLY A 512 17.81 -13.47 -5.90
C GLY A 512 16.31 -13.41 -5.55
N PRO A 513 15.52 -14.35 -6.08
CA PRO A 513 14.07 -14.35 -5.89
C PRO A 513 13.66 -14.91 -4.52
N GLU A 514 12.85 -14.16 -3.80
CA GLU A 514 12.08 -14.63 -2.65
C GLU A 514 10.72 -15.11 -3.12
N THR A 515 10.27 -16.29 -2.67
CA THR A 515 9.04 -16.90 -3.18
C THR A 515 8.10 -17.40 -2.10
N LEU A 516 6.80 -17.24 -2.32
CA LEU A 516 5.72 -17.82 -1.51
C LEU A 516 4.73 -18.54 -2.43
N PHE A 517 4.13 -19.63 -1.93
CA PHE A 517 3.12 -20.40 -2.65
C PHE A 517 1.85 -20.49 -1.82
N ALA A 518 0.69 -20.36 -2.47
CA ALA A 518 -0.62 -20.51 -1.83
C ALA A 518 -1.65 -21.18 -2.76
N GLY A 519 -2.63 -21.85 -2.15
CA GLY A 519 -3.66 -22.63 -2.82
C GLY A 519 -3.14 -23.92 -3.48
N GLN A 520 -4.06 -24.71 -4.04
CA GLN A 520 -3.80 -25.95 -4.79
C GLN A 520 -4.93 -26.21 -5.79
N LYS A 521 -4.61 -26.83 -6.94
CA LYS A 521 -5.58 -27.21 -7.99
C LYS A 521 -6.43 -26.03 -8.49
N LEU A 522 -5.85 -24.83 -8.54
CA LEU A 522 -6.52 -23.57 -8.91
C LEU A 522 -6.75 -23.41 -10.43
N ASN A 523 -6.48 -24.47 -11.19
CA ASN A 523 -6.68 -24.53 -12.63
C ASN A 523 -7.95 -25.31 -12.97
N ASP A 524 -8.99 -25.12 -12.17
CA ASP A 524 -10.29 -25.80 -12.24
C ASP A 524 -11.29 -25.10 -13.16
N ASN A 525 -10.93 -23.91 -13.67
CA ASN A 525 -11.75 -22.99 -14.45
C ASN A 525 -12.83 -22.24 -13.66
N GLU A 526 -12.64 -22.09 -12.36
CA GLU A 526 -13.45 -21.22 -11.50
C GLU A 526 -12.71 -19.91 -11.19
N TRP A 527 -13.44 -18.93 -10.63
CA TRP A 527 -12.83 -17.66 -10.20
C TRP A 527 -12.12 -17.83 -8.86
N HIS A 528 -10.82 -17.52 -8.84
CA HIS A 528 -10.02 -17.40 -7.62
C HIS A 528 -9.59 -15.96 -7.38
N THR A 529 -9.44 -15.58 -6.11
CA THR A 529 -8.99 -14.24 -5.70
C THR A 529 -7.59 -14.31 -5.10
N VAL A 530 -6.67 -13.49 -5.61
CA VAL A 530 -5.31 -13.34 -5.08
C VAL A 530 -5.17 -11.97 -4.43
N LYS A 531 -4.61 -11.93 -3.22
CA LYS A 531 -4.23 -10.70 -2.51
C LYS A 531 -2.78 -10.80 -2.04
N VAL A 532 -1.98 -9.77 -2.28
CA VAL A 532 -0.62 -9.63 -1.81
C VAL A 532 -0.53 -8.37 -0.97
N VAL A 533 0.06 -8.50 0.21
CA VAL A 533 0.42 -7.38 1.07
C VAL A 533 1.92 -7.48 1.31
N ARG A 534 2.68 -6.50 0.83
CA ARG A 534 4.12 -6.37 1.14
C ARG A 534 4.36 -5.14 2.00
N ARG A 535 5.13 -5.31 3.08
CA ARG A 535 5.56 -4.24 3.99
C ARG A 535 7.04 -4.39 4.29
N GLY A 536 7.88 -3.70 3.51
CA GLY A 536 9.33 -3.83 3.56
C GLY A 536 9.74 -5.28 3.28
N LYS A 537 10.18 -6.00 4.31
CA LYS A 537 10.59 -7.42 4.22
C LYS A 537 9.45 -8.40 4.45
N SER A 538 8.33 -7.97 5.00
CA SER A 538 7.18 -8.83 5.26
C SER A 538 6.40 -9.04 3.97
N LEU A 539 6.10 -10.29 3.66
CA LEU A 539 5.28 -10.72 2.54
C LEU A 539 4.09 -11.51 3.07
N GLN A 540 2.91 -11.20 2.56
CA GLN A 540 1.70 -11.98 2.80
C GLN A 540 1.03 -12.24 1.45
N LEU A 541 0.74 -13.51 1.17
CA LEU A 541 0.03 -13.98 -0.02
C LEU A 541 -1.25 -14.69 0.44
N SER A 542 -2.40 -14.20 0.00
CA SER A 542 -3.69 -14.84 0.22
C SER A 542 -4.30 -15.28 -1.10
N VAL A 543 -4.78 -16.52 -1.16
CA VAL A 543 -5.55 -17.07 -2.27
C VAL A 543 -6.86 -17.61 -1.71
N ASP A 544 -7.96 -16.99 -2.10
CA ASP A 544 -9.29 -17.21 -1.53
C ASP A 544 -9.25 -17.09 0.00
N ASN A 545 -9.41 -18.21 0.71
CA ASN A 545 -9.42 -18.28 2.18
C ASN A 545 -8.09 -18.75 2.79
N VAL A 546 -7.04 -18.96 1.97
CA VAL A 546 -5.73 -19.46 2.41
C VAL A 546 -4.73 -18.33 2.40
N THR A 547 -4.16 -18.01 3.56
CA THR A 547 -3.11 -16.97 3.71
C THR A 547 -1.79 -17.61 4.14
N VAL A 548 -0.71 -17.19 3.49
CA VAL A 548 0.66 -17.59 3.78
C VAL A 548 1.51 -16.34 3.98
N GLU A 549 2.34 -16.35 5.01
CA GLU A 549 3.25 -15.26 5.34
C GLU A 549 4.70 -15.68 5.15
N GLY A 550 5.54 -14.71 4.82
CA GLY A 550 6.98 -14.89 4.62
C GLY A 550 7.76 -13.63 4.93
N GLN A 551 9.07 -13.80 5.03
CA GLN A 551 9.98 -12.71 5.27
C GLN A 551 11.16 -12.81 4.31
N MET A 552 11.43 -11.72 3.58
CA MET A 552 12.53 -11.65 2.64
C MET A 552 13.89 -11.71 3.34
N THR A 553 14.85 -12.40 2.75
CA THR A 553 16.24 -12.37 3.17
C THR A 553 16.95 -11.13 2.62
N GLY A 554 18.03 -10.71 3.29
CA GLY A 554 18.77 -9.50 2.91
C GLY A 554 18.19 -8.20 3.44
N ALA A 555 18.85 -7.08 3.09
CA ALA A 555 18.54 -5.74 3.61
C ALA A 555 17.77 -4.86 2.62
N HIS A 556 17.65 -5.27 1.36
CA HIS A 556 17.03 -4.45 0.30
C HIS A 556 15.52 -4.62 0.36
N THR A 557 14.79 -3.50 0.31
CA THR A 557 13.32 -3.46 0.42
C THR A 557 12.67 -2.68 -0.71
N ARG A 558 13.43 -1.83 -1.42
CA ARG A 558 12.92 -0.97 -2.48
C ARG A 558 12.75 -1.77 -3.77
N LEU A 559 11.55 -1.73 -4.34
CA LEU A 559 11.19 -2.26 -5.64
C LEU A 559 11.16 -1.10 -6.63
N GLU A 560 11.85 -1.24 -7.76
CA GLU A 560 11.77 -0.30 -8.89
C GLU A 560 10.96 -0.93 -10.03
N PHE A 561 10.05 -0.16 -10.62
CA PHE A 561 9.36 -0.60 -11.82
C PHE A 561 8.91 0.56 -12.72
N HIS A 562 8.80 0.24 -14.01
CA HIS A 562 8.36 1.12 -15.08
C HIS A 562 7.04 0.65 -15.70
N ASN A 563 6.70 -0.64 -15.53
CA ASN A 563 5.48 -1.19 -16.06
C ASN A 563 4.83 -2.16 -15.07
N ILE A 564 3.51 -2.27 -15.17
CA ILE A 564 2.71 -3.37 -14.62
C ILE A 564 2.15 -4.15 -15.80
N GLU A 565 2.48 -5.43 -15.89
CA GLU A 565 2.20 -6.26 -17.06
C GLU A 565 1.38 -7.50 -16.67
N THR A 566 0.50 -7.92 -17.58
CA THR A 566 -0.34 -9.12 -17.45
C THR A 566 -0.38 -9.86 -18.79
N GLY A 567 -0.64 -11.16 -18.76
CA GLY A 567 -0.68 -11.97 -19.98
C GLY A 567 0.70 -12.39 -20.46
N ILE A 568 1.48 -11.43 -20.94
CA ILE A 568 2.87 -11.62 -21.41
C ILE A 568 3.76 -10.59 -20.73
N MET A 569 4.93 -11.03 -20.30
CA MET A 569 6.00 -10.15 -19.85
C MET A 569 6.78 -9.64 -21.07
N THR A 570 6.47 -8.43 -21.52
CA THR A 570 7.08 -7.82 -22.71
C THR A 570 8.45 -7.22 -22.40
N GLU A 571 8.61 -6.58 -21.23
CA GLU A 571 9.91 -6.09 -20.78
C GLU A 571 10.64 -7.21 -20.02
N ARG A 572 11.72 -7.71 -20.64
CA ARG A 572 12.47 -8.87 -20.16
C ARG A 572 13.98 -8.71 -20.31
N ARG A 573 14.47 -7.49 -20.54
CA ARG A 573 15.89 -7.23 -20.83
C ARG A 573 16.83 -7.78 -19.76
N PHE A 574 16.44 -7.72 -18.49
CA PHE A 574 17.26 -8.14 -17.34
C PHE A 574 16.73 -9.39 -16.63
N ILE A 575 15.60 -9.94 -17.09
CA ILE A 575 14.95 -11.10 -16.47
C ILE A 575 15.35 -12.35 -17.25
N SER A 576 16.07 -13.27 -16.59
CA SER A 576 16.55 -14.50 -17.22
C SER A 576 15.51 -15.61 -17.30
N VAL A 577 14.56 -15.65 -16.36
CA VAL A 577 13.50 -16.67 -16.31
C VAL A 577 12.14 -15.98 -16.42
N VAL A 578 11.50 -16.17 -17.56
CA VAL A 578 10.18 -15.62 -17.88
C VAL A 578 9.14 -16.73 -17.72
N PRO A 579 8.04 -16.51 -16.98
CA PRO A 579 6.94 -17.46 -16.93
C PRO A 579 6.27 -17.65 -18.28
N SER A 580 5.55 -18.76 -18.42
CA SER A 580 4.69 -18.98 -19.57
C SER A 580 3.60 -17.90 -19.66
N ASN A 581 3.20 -17.54 -20.87
CA ASN A 581 2.12 -16.59 -21.11
C ASN A 581 0.81 -17.09 -20.49
N PHE A 582 -0.15 -16.21 -20.21
CA PHE A 582 -1.42 -16.60 -19.60
C PHE A 582 -2.49 -16.96 -20.62
N ILE A 583 -3.26 -18.01 -20.33
CA ILE A 583 -4.51 -18.34 -21.03
C ILE A 583 -5.61 -18.38 -19.97
N GLY A 584 -6.63 -17.54 -20.13
CA GLY A 584 -7.73 -17.42 -19.18
C GLY A 584 -8.26 -16.00 -19.09
N HIS A 585 -8.89 -15.71 -17.95
CA HIS A 585 -9.49 -14.41 -17.67
C HIS A 585 -8.88 -13.80 -16.41
N LEU A 586 -8.64 -12.49 -16.43
CA LEU A 586 -8.33 -11.70 -15.25
C LEU A 586 -9.45 -10.70 -14.99
N GLN A 587 -9.71 -10.38 -13.73
CA GLN A 587 -10.71 -9.39 -13.32
C GLN A 587 -10.22 -8.58 -12.12
N GLY A 588 -10.54 -7.29 -12.09
CA GLY A 588 -10.35 -6.43 -10.91
C GLY A 588 -8.91 -6.32 -10.43
N LEU A 589 -7.93 -6.16 -11.34
CA LEU A 589 -6.54 -5.87 -10.96
C LEU A 589 -6.49 -4.51 -10.26
N THR A 590 -6.20 -4.54 -8.95
CA THR A 590 -5.94 -3.37 -8.12
C THR A 590 -4.48 -3.39 -7.67
N PHE A 591 -3.78 -2.27 -7.85
CA PHE A 591 -2.42 -2.08 -7.34
C PHE A 591 -2.36 -0.76 -6.57
N ASN A 592 -2.04 -0.82 -5.28
CA ASN A 592 -2.05 0.31 -4.35
C ASN A 592 -3.34 1.14 -4.43
N GLY A 593 -4.49 0.45 -4.50
CA GLY A 593 -5.81 1.06 -4.58
C GLY A 593 -6.25 1.48 -5.99
N VAL A 594 -5.39 1.40 -7.01
CA VAL A 594 -5.73 1.81 -8.39
C VAL A 594 -6.29 0.63 -9.20
N PRO A 595 -7.54 0.69 -9.70
CA PRO A 595 -8.18 -0.39 -10.47
C PRO A 595 -7.81 -0.31 -11.96
N TYR A 596 -6.62 -0.81 -12.33
CA TYR A 596 -6.05 -0.58 -13.66
C TYR A 596 -6.87 -1.17 -14.82
N LEU A 597 -7.52 -2.33 -14.68
CA LEU A 597 -8.31 -2.89 -15.79
C LEU A 597 -9.48 -1.97 -16.16
N ASP A 598 -10.13 -1.40 -15.15
CA ASP A 598 -11.29 -0.53 -15.29
C ASP A 598 -10.89 0.84 -15.84
N GLN A 599 -9.82 1.44 -15.31
CA GLN A 599 -9.29 2.71 -15.84
C GLN A 599 -8.85 2.59 -17.30
N CYS A 600 -8.17 1.48 -17.67
CA CYS A 600 -7.79 1.25 -19.07
C CYS A 600 -9.02 1.07 -19.98
N LYS A 601 -10.07 0.38 -19.52
CA LYS A 601 -11.31 0.17 -20.30
C LYS A 601 -12.08 1.47 -20.51
N ASN A 602 -12.18 2.28 -19.46
CA ASN A 602 -12.95 3.53 -19.47
C ASN A 602 -12.21 4.67 -20.18
N GLY A 603 -10.89 4.55 -20.35
CA GLY A 603 -10.05 5.61 -20.92
C GLY A 603 -9.66 6.68 -19.91
N ASP A 604 -9.78 6.39 -18.61
CA ASP A 604 -9.39 7.30 -17.52
C ASP A 604 -7.87 7.57 -17.53
N ILE A 605 -7.11 6.63 -18.10
CA ILE A 605 -5.66 6.72 -18.26
C ILE A 605 -5.26 6.42 -19.71
N SER A 606 -4.29 7.18 -20.23
CA SER A 606 -3.82 7.06 -21.61
C SER A 606 -2.59 6.15 -21.78
N TYR A 607 -2.05 5.63 -20.68
CA TYR A 607 -0.78 4.89 -20.63
C TYR A 607 -0.97 3.37 -20.49
N CYS A 608 -2.04 2.85 -21.11
CA CYS A 608 -2.28 1.41 -21.26
C CYS A 608 -2.04 0.95 -22.70
N GLU A 609 -1.22 -0.07 -22.87
CA GLU A 609 -1.01 -0.77 -24.13
C GLU A 609 -1.54 -2.20 -24.01
N LEU A 610 -2.48 -2.61 -24.87
CA LEU A 610 -3.01 -3.97 -24.84
C LEU A 610 -3.43 -4.47 -26.22
N ASN A 611 -3.34 -5.78 -26.42
CA ASN A 611 -4.01 -6.53 -27.49
C ASN A 611 -4.96 -7.62 -26.93
N ALA A 612 -5.06 -7.72 -25.60
CA ALA A 612 -6.05 -8.53 -24.91
C ALA A 612 -7.47 -8.01 -25.16
N ARG A 613 -8.48 -8.86 -24.89
CA ARG A 613 -9.86 -8.51 -25.24
C ARG A 613 -10.76 -8.39 -24.02
N PHE A 614 -11.49 -7.29 -23.92
CA PHE A 614 -12.47 -7.06 -22.84
C PHE A 614 -13.66 -8.04 -22.90
N GLY A 615 -14.17 -8.41 -21.73
CA GLY A 615 -15.29 -9.34 -21.56
C GLY A 615 -14.88 -10.80 -21.65
N MET A 616 -15.67 -11.65 -21.00
CA MET A 616 -15.50 -13.11 -20.97
C MET A 616 -15.83 -13.73 -22.33
N ARG A 617 -15.09 -14.75 -22.73
CA ARG A 617 -15.24 -15.47 -24.00
C ARG A 617 -14.68 -16.88 -23.88
N HIS A 618 -15.21 -17.82 -24.66
CA HIS A 618 -14.54 -19.11 -24.80
C HIS A 618 -13.20 -18.92 -25.52
N ILE A 619 -12.11 -19.42 -24.95
CA ILE A 619 -10.76 -19.26 -25.49
C ILE A 619 -10.37 -20.52 -26.26
N ILE A 620 -9.98 -20.34 -27.52
CA ILE A 620 -9.33 -21.33 -28.38
C ILE A 620 -8.02 -20.70 -28.83
N ALA A 621 -6.90 -21.10 -28.23
CA ALA A 621 -5.58 -20.52 -28.48
C ALA A 621 -4.84 -21.26 -29.61
N ASP A 622 -4.27 -20.50 -30.56
CA ASP A 622 -3.47 -21.00 -31.70
C ASP A 622 -3.96 -22.35 -32.29
N PRO A 623 -5.19 -22.41 -32.85
CA PRO A 623 -5.72 -23.63 -33.43
C PRO A 623 -4.90 -24.08 -34.65
N VAL A 624 -4.63 -25.38 -34.74
CA VAL A 624 -3.88 -26.03 -35.82
C VAL A 624 -4.62 -27.26 -36.32
N THR A 625 -4.73 -27.40 -37.63
CA THR A 625 -5.43 -28.49 -38.33
C THR A 625 -4.46 -29.54 -38.86
N PHE A 626 -4.70 -30.80 -38.51
CA PHE A 626 -4.07 -31.98 -39.09
C PHE A 626 -5.00 -32.56 -40.16
N ARG A 627 -4.73 -32.28 -41.44
CA ARG A 627 -5.67 -32.59 -42.53
C ARG A 627 -5.84 -34.09 -42.79
N THR A 628 -4.79 -34.88 -42.59
CA THR A 628 -4.79 -36.33 -42.87
C THR A 628 -4.30 -37.11 -41.67
N LYS A 629 -4.73 -38.37 -41.53
CA LYS A 629 -4.28 -39.26 -40.45
C LYS A 629 -2.78 -39.60 -40.48
N SER A 630 -2.07 -39.27 -41.57
CA SER A 630 -0.61 -39.41 -41.66
C SER A 630 0.12 -38.12 -41.31
N SER A 631 -0.60 -37.02 -41.05
CA SER A 631 -0.01 -35.74 -40.69
C SER A 631 0.39 -35.73 -39.22
N TYR A 632 1.62 -35.31 -38.93
CA TYR A 632 2.09 -35.17 -37.56
C TYR A 632 3.21 -34.14 -37.45
N LEU A 633 3.47 -33.73 -36.22
CA LEU A 633 4.55 -32.85 -35.83
C LEU A 633 5.45 -33.55 -34.80
N ALA A 634 6.75 -33.35 -34.90
CA ALA A 634 7.71 -33.77 -33.87
C ALA A 634 8.24 -32.53 -33.14
N LEU A 635 8.11 -32.51 -31.82
CA LEU A 635 8.58 -31.45 -30.92
C LEU A 635 9.73 -31.97 -30.04
N ALA A 636 10.38 -31.06 -29.33
CA ALA A 636 11.33 -31.41 -28.29
C ALA A 636 10.68 -32.28 -27.19
N THR A 637 11.48 -33.14 -26.57
CA THR A 637 11.04 -34.09 -25.53
C THR A 637 10.25 -33.39 -24.42
N LEU A 638 9.11 -33.98 -24.05
CA LEU A 638 8.29 -33.49 -22.94
C LEU A 638 9.07 -33.53 -21.62
N GLN A 639 9.14 -32.39 -20.95
CA GLN A 639 9.79 -32.26 -19.65
C GLN A 639 8.80 -32.60 -18.53
N ALA A 640 8.70 -33.86 -18.11
CA ALA A 640 7.65 -34.36 -17.19
C ALA A 640 8.19 -35.18 -16.00
N TYR A 641 9.25 -34.70 -15.35
CA TYR A 641 10.02 -35.47 -14.38
C TYR A 641 9.25 -35.84 -13.09
N ALA A 642 8.95 -34.88 -12.21
CA ALA A 642 8.34 -35.16 -10.89
C ALA A 642 6.82 -34.96 -10.84
N SER A 643 6.30 -34.06 -11.67
CA SER A 643 4.89 -33.82 -11.89
C SER A 643 4.68 -33.46 -13.35
N MET A 644 3.45 -33.63 -13.83
CA MET A 644 3.11 -33.40 -15.21
C MET A 644 1.74 -32.75 -15.29
N HIS A 645 1.62 -31.70 -16.10
CA HIS A 645 0.34 -31.08 -16.46
C HIS A 645 0.30 -30.87 -17.96
N LEU A 646 -0.57 -31.60 -18.64
CA LEU A 646 -0.88 -31.41 -20.05
C LEU A 646 -2.29 -30.86 -20.16
N PHE A 647 -2.45 -29.86 -21.01
CA PHE A 647 -3.76 -29.35 -21.39
C PHE A 647 -3.79 -29.15 -22.89
N PHE A 648 -4.88 -29.51 -23.53
CA PHE A 648 -5.15 -29.16 -24.91
C PHE A 648 -6.64 -29.26 -25.19
N GLN A 649 -7.04 -28.62 -26.29
CA GLN A 649 -8.37 -28.74 -26.85
C GLN A 649 -8.29 -29.46 -28.18
N PHE A 650 -9.28 -30.28 -28.49
CA PHE A 650 -9.37 -30.95 -29.78
C PHE A 650 -10.76 -30.89 -30.37
N LYS A 651 -10.85 -30.97 -31.69
CA LYS A 651 -12.09 -31.02 -32.47
C LYS A 651 -11.90 -31.95 -33.67
N THR A 652 -12.70 -33.00 -33.76
CA THR A 652 -12.59 -34.02 -34.82
C THR A 652 -13.93 -34.65 -35.17
N THR A 653 -14.01 -35.26 -36.36
CA THR A 653 -15.09 -36.16 -36.78
C THR A 653 -14.66 -37.63 -36.79
N THR A 654 -13.35 -37.90 -36.67
CA THR A 654 -12.80 -39.26 -36.70
C THR A 654 -12.87 -39.90 -35.31
N PRO A 655 -13.34 -41.16 -35.18
CA PRO A 655 -13.47 -41.83 -33.89
C PRO A 655 -12.15 -42.41 -33.36
N ASP A 656 -11.14 -42.60 -34.20
CA ASP A 656 -9.88 -43.24 -33.84
C ASP A 656 -8.68 -42.46 -34.37
N GLY A 657 -7.65 -42.26 -33.55
CA GLY A 657 -6.40 -41.62 -33.95
C GLY A 657 -5.45 -41.30 -32.80
N LEU A 658 -4.15 -41.42 -33.05
CA LEU A 658 -3.09 -41.08 -32.10
C LEU A 658 -2.89 -39.56 -32.01
N ILE A 659 -3.09 -38.96 -30.83
CA ILE A 659 -2.99 -37.51 -30.62
C ILE A 659 -1.60 -37.11 -30.12
N LEU A 660 -1.07 -37.81 -29.10
CA LEU A 660 0.20 -37.49 -28.47
C LEU A 660 0.97 -38.78 -28.20
N PHE A 661 2.28 -38.80 -28.48
CA PHE A 661 3.17 -39.90 -28.14
C PHE A 661 4.59 -39.41 -27.80
N ASN A 662 5.13 -39.81 -26.65
CA ASN A 662 6.56 -39.68 -26.34
C ASN A 662 7.05 -41.00 -25.75
N SER A 663 8.11 -41.57 -26.30
CA SER A 663 8.83 -42.69 -25.69
C SER A 663 9.74 -42.23 -24.54
N GLY A 664 10.22 -43.17 -23.73
CA GLY A 664 11.16 -42.96 -22.64
C GLY A 664 12.28 -43.99 -22.63
N ASP A 665 13.07 -43.98 -21.56
CA ASP A 665 14.06 -45.01 -21.31
C ASP A 665 13.40 -46.36 -20.98
N GLY A 666 13.90 -47.44 -21.57
CA GLY A 666 13.37 -48.78 -21.32
C GLY A 666 11.93 -48.94 -21.84
N SER A 667 10.97 -49.15 -20.92
CA SER A 667 9.56 -49.32 -21.24
C SER A 667 8.72 -48.06 -21.02
N ASP A 668 9.33 -46.95 -20.57
CA ASP A 668 8.59 -45.73 -20.27
C ASP A 668 7.99 -45.13 -21.54
N PHE A 669 6.73 -44.69 -21.45
CA PHE A 669 6.10 -43.92 -22.51
C PHE A 669 4.86 -43.18 -21.99
N ILE A 670 4.43 -42.18 -22.76
CA ILE A 670 3.15 -41.51 -22.59
C ILE A 670 2.42 -41.39 -23.93
N VAL A 671 1.12 -41.67 -23.90
CA VAL A 671 0.22 -41.63 -25.05
C VAL A 671 -1.08 -40.95 -24.67
N VAL A 672 -1.58 -40.10 -25.56
CA VAL A 672 -3.00 -39.74 -25.59
C VAL A 672 -3.53 -40.10 -26.97
N GLU A 673 -4.63 -40.85 -27.01
CA GLU A 673 -5.26 -41.30 -28.25
C GLU A 673 -6.78 -41.23 -28.15
N LEU A 674 -7.44 -41.21 -29.31
CA LEU A 674 -8.88 -41.34 -29.41
C LEU A 674 -9.20 -42.77 -29.87
N VAL A 675 -10.13 -43.45 -29.19
CA VAL A 675 -10.53 -44.82 -29.50
C VAL A 675 -12.05 -44.92 -29.43
N LYS A 676 -12.70 -45.27 -30.55
CA LYS A 676 -14.17 -45.28 -30.69
C LYS A 676 -14.84 -44.00 -30.20
N GLY A 677 -14.15 -42.86 -30.38
CA GLY A 677 -14.56 -41.53 -29.96
C GLY A 677 -14.31 -41.20 -28.49
N PHE A 678 -13.66 -42.06 -27.71
CA PHE A 678 -13.33 -41.79 -26.30
C PHE A 678 -11.83 -41.52 -26.14
N VAL A 679 -11.47 -40.52 -25.34
CA VAL A 679 -10.06 -40.22 -25.06
C VAL A 679 -9.47 -41.29 -24.14
N HIS A 680 -8.35 -41.86 -24.54
CA HIS A 680 -7.55 -42.77 -23.74
C HIS A 680 -6.21 -42.12 -23.40
N TYR A 681 -5.83 -42.22 -22.13
CA TYR A 681 -4.51 -41.87 -21.65
C TYR A 681 -3.79 -43.15 -21.27
N VAL A 682 -2.72 -43.48 -22.00
CA VAL A 682 -1.92 -44.70 -21.79
C VAL A 682 -0.52 -44.31 -21.40
N PHE A 683 0.02 -44.94 -20.36
CA PHE A 683 1.36 -44.62 -19.87
C PHE A 683 2.02 -45.83 -19.25
N ASP A 684 3.34 -45.83 -19.25
CA ASP A 684 4.18 -46.76 -18.47
C ASP A 684 5.27 -45.96 -17.77
N LEU A 685 5.49 -46.28 -16.49
CA LEU A 685 6.43 -45.65 -15.55
C LEU A 685 7.36 -46.72 -14.94
N GLY A 686 7.74 -47.71 -15.74
CA GLY A 686 8.56 -48.86 -15.34
C GLY A 686 7.82 -50.02 -14.65
N ASN A 687 6.50 -49.91 -14.44
CA ASN A 687 5.68 -50.93 -13.77
C ASN A 687 4.67 -51.63 -14.71
N GLY A 688 4.82 -51.41 -16.01
CA GLY A 688 3.93 -51.92 -17.03
C GLY A 688 2.87 -50.90 -17.45
N PRO A 689 2.30 -51.08 -18.66
CA PRO A 689 1.41 -50.10 -19.25
C PRO A 689 0.06 -50.06 -18.52
N SER A 690 -0.38 -48.87 -18.18
CA SER A 690 -1.68 -48.56 -17.59
C SER A 690 -2.54 -47.75 -18.57
N LEU A 691 -3.85 -47.96 -18.53
CA LEU A 691 -4.84 -47.27 -19.37
C LEU A 691 -5.88 -46.58 -18.49
N MET A 692 -6.03 -45.27 -18.68
CA MET A 692 -7.15 -44.47 -18.18
C MET A 692 -8.08 -44.12 -19.34
N LYS A 693 -9.38 -44.37 -19.17
CA LYS A 693 -10.41 -43.95 -20.13
C LYS A 693 -11.06 -42.66 -19.66
N GLY A 694 -11.19 -41.70 -20.56
CA GLY A 694 -11.91 -40.46 -20.32
C GLY A 694 -13.37 -40.73 -19.99
N ASN A 695 -13.91 -39.96 -19.06
CA ASN A 695 -15.32 -40.06 -18.67
C ASN A 695 -16.16 -39.10 -19.53
N SER A 696 -16.79 -39.62 -20.58
CA SER A 696 -17.80 -38.92 -21.38
C SER A 696 -18.99 -39.85 -21.65
N ASP A 697 -20.21 -39.31 -21.70
CA ASP A 697 -21.40 -40.11 -22.02
C ASP A 697 -21.49 -40.44 -23.52
N LYS A 698 -20.93 -39.58 -24.35
CA LYS A 698 -20.98 -39.66 -25.82
C LYS A 698 -19.57 -39.72 -26.40
N PRO A 699 -19.43 -40.31 -27.61
CA PRO A 699 -18.23 -40.15 -28.43
C PRO A 699 -17.94 -38.67 -28.70
N LEU A 700 -16.67 -38.29 -28.61
CA LEU A 700 -16.14 -36.92 -28.69
C LEU A 700 -15.70 -36.54 -30.12
N ASN A 701 -16.04 -37.37 -31.10
CA ASN A 701 -15.83 -37.10 -32.52
C ASN A 701 -17.08 -36.44 -33.14
N ASP A 702 -17.67 -35.49 -32.41
CA ASP A 702 -18.92 -34.79 -32.73
C ASP A 702 -18.71 -33.42 -33.41
N ASN A 703 -17.46 -33.13 -33.81
CA ASN A 703 -17.04 -31.87 -34.39
C ASN A 703 -17.22 -30.65 -33.46
N GLN A 704 -17.28 -30.84 -32.14
CA GLN A 704 -17.19 -29.79 -31.14
C GLN A 704 -15.78 -29.72 -30.53
N TRP A 705 -15.49 -28.61 -29.86
CA TRP A 705 -14.25 -28.48 -29.09
C TRP A 705 -14.42 -29.14 -27.73
N HIS A 706 -13.51 -30.06 -27.40
CA HIS A 706 -13.43 -30.70 -26.10
C HIS A 706 -12.14 -30.35 -25.38
N ASN A 707 -12.23 -30.15 -24.06
CA ASN A 707 -11.09 -29.86 -23.20
C ASN A 707 -10.51 -31.17 -22.65
N VAL A 708 -9.19 -31.35 -22.73
CA VAL A 708 -8.50 -32.51 -22.18
C VAL A 708 -7.41 -32.02 -21.22
N VAL A 709 -7.50 -32.41 -19.96
CA VAL A 709 -6.45 -32.23 -18.96
C VAL A 709 -5.90 -33.59 -18.57
N VAL A 710 -4.60 -33.78 -18.71
CA VAL A 710 -3.88 -34.95 -18.18
C VAL A 710 -2.87 -34.46 -17.17
N SER A 711 -2.94 -34.91 -15.93
CA SER A 711 -1.93 -34.55 -14.94
C SER A 711 -1.49 -35.69 -14.06
N ARG A 712 -0.28 -35.58 -13.51
CA ARG A 712 0.27 -36.45 -12.48
C ARG A 712 0.87 -35.59 -11.38
N ASP A 713 0.41 -35.77 -10.15
CA ASP A 713 0.98 -35.08 -8.99
C ASP A 713 2.21 -35.81 -8.42
N ALA A 714 2.88 -35.19 -7.44
CA ALA A 714 4.07 -35.75 -6.79
C ALA A 714 3.79 -37.03 -5.96
N ASN A 715 2.50 -37.35 -5.73
CA ASN A 715 2.07 -38.57 -5.04
C ASN A 715 1.65 -39.67 -6.04
N ASN A 716 2.01 -39.52 -7.32
CA ASN A 716 1.66 -40.47 -8.39
C ASN A 716 0.14 -40.67 -8.58
N VAL A 717 -0.65 -39.65 -8.26
CA VAL A 717 -2.06 -39.62 -8.61
C VAL A 717 -2.19 -39.03 -10.01
N HIS A 718 -2.63 -39.86 -10.94
CA HIS A 718 -2.96 -39.45 -12.29
C HIS A 718 -4.40 -38.96 -12.35
N MET A 719 -4.63 -37.91 -13.14
CA MET A 719 -5.94 -37.32 -13.40
C MET A 719 -6.12 -37.16 -14.90
N LEU A 720 -7.28 -37.60 -15.40
CA LEU A 720 -7.77 -37.34 -16.74
C LEU A 720 -9.11 -36.61 -16.63
N LYS A 721 -9.15 -35.34 -17.03
CA LYS A 721 -10.39 -34.55 -17.09
C LYS A 721 -10.78 -34.30 -18.54
N ILE A 722 -11.98 -34.71 -18.89
CA ILE A 722 -12.61 -34.45 -20.19
C ILE A 722 -13.76 -33.48 -19.94
N ASP A 723 -13.68 -32.30 -20.53
CA ASP A 723 -14.61 -31.19 -20.29
C ASP A 723 -14.77 -30.91 -18.79
N SER A 724 -15.90 -31.28 -18.20
CA SER A 724 -16.20 -31.10 -16.77
C SER A 724 -16.00 -32.36 -15.92
N ARG A 725 -15.68 -33.51 -16.54
CA ARG A 725 -15.67 -34.82 -15.87
C ARG A 725 -14.26 -35.32 -15.63
N THR A 726 -13.99 -35.71 -14.39
CA THR A 726 -12.65 -36.12 -13.95
C THR A 726 -12.61 -37.61 -13.59
N VAL A 727 -11.53 -38.27 -13.98
CA VAL A 727 -11.16 -39.62 -13.54
C VAL A 727 -9.78 -39.56 -12.89
N THR A 728 -9.62 -40.21 -11.74
CA THR A 728 -8.33 -40.30 -11.05
C THR A 728 -7.89 -41.75 -10.87
N GLN A 729 -6.60 -42.00 -11.02
CA GLN A 729 -6.01 -43.31 -10.79
C GLN A 729 -4.67 -43.16 -10.05
N HIS A 730 -4.49 -43.91 -8.97
CA HIS A 730 -3.20 -44.00 -8.28
C HIS A 730 -2.31 -45.03 -8.99
N SER A 731 -1.06 -44.69 -9.27
CA SER A 731 -0.08 -45.62 -9.83
C SER A 731 1.00 -45.95 -8.80
N ASN A 732 1.34 -47.24 -8.67
CA ASN A 732 2.43 -47.68 -7.81
C ASN A 732 3.81 -47.58 -8.51
N GLY A 733 3.88 -46.81 -9.60
CA GLY A 733 4.99 -46.58 -10.54
C GLY A 733 6.28 -46.02 -9.93
N ALA A 734 7.36 -45.98 -10.72
CA ALA A 734 8.52 -45.14 -10.40
C ALA A 734 8.07 -43.69 -10.15
N ARG A 735 8.79 -42.96 -9.28
CA ARG A 735 8.45 -41.56 -8.95
C ARG A 735 8.61 -40.60 -10.13
N ASN A 736 9.44 -40.96 -11.11
CA ASN A 736 9.79 -40.11 -12.24
C ASN A 736 9.38 -40.76 -13.56
N LEU A 737 9.00 -39.93 -14.52
CA LEU A 737 8.73 -40.32 -15.90
C LEU A 737 9.92 -39.88 -16.76
N ASP A 738 10.76 -40.82 -17.17
CA ASP A 738 12.03 -40.54 -17.86
C ASP A 738 11.85 -40.63 -19.38
N LEU A 739 11.28 -39.57 -19.96
CA LEU A 739 11.04 -39.48 -21.41
C LEU A 739 12.32 -39.19 -22.20
N LYS A 740 12.42 -39.76 -23.40
CA LYS A 740 13.51 -39.56 -24.37
C LYS A 740 12.99 -39.52 -25.80
N GLY A 741 13.76 -38.86 -26.65
CA GLY A 741 13.41 -38.68 -28.06
C GLY A 741 12.31 -37.65 -28.24
N GLU A 742 11.80 -37.57 -29.46
CA GLU A 742 10.86 -36.53 -29.87
C GLU A 742 9.46 -36.74 -29.28
N LEU A 743 8.77 -35.63 -29.03
CA LEU A 743 7.35 -35.64 -28.70
C LEU A 743 6.55 -35.54 -30.00
N TYR A 744 5.78 -36.57 -30.32
CA TYR A 744 4.94 -36.62 -31.50
C TYR A 744 3.53 -36.13 -31.21
N ILE A 745 3.03 -35.22 -32.04
CA ILE A 745 1.68 -34.65 -31.98
C ILE A 745 0.96 -34.92 -33.31
N GLY A 746 -0.25 -35.47 -33.25
CA GLY A 746 -1.08 -35.78 -34.42
C GLY A 746 -0.82 -37.17 -35.03
N GLY A 747 0.27 -37.85 -34.68
CA GLY A 747 0.59 -39.18 -35.18
C GLY A 747 2.09 -39.48 -35.14
N VAL A 748 2.50 -40.66 -35.61
CA VAL A 748 3.90 -41.07 -35.71
C VAL A 748 4.24 -41.53 -37.14
N THR A 749 5.51 -41.83 -37.41
CA THR A 749 5.92 -42.44 -38.70
C THR A 749 5.20 -43.78 -38.93
N LYS A 750 4.93 -44.11 -40.21
CA LYS A 750 4.17 -45.32 -40.57
C LYS A 750 4.77 -46.62 -40.03
N SER A 751 6.11 -46.70 -39.94
CA SER A 751 6.83 -47.86 -39.39
C SER A 751 6.75 -47.96 -37.86
N MET A 752 6.44 -46.87 -37.16
CA MET A 752 6.34 -46.89 -35.70
C MET A 752 5.03 -47.52 -35.21
N TYR A 753 3.93 -47.42 -35.96
CA TYR A 753 2.64 -48.02 -35.56
C TYR A 753 2.70 -49.53 -35.34
N SER A 754 3.56 -50.26 -36.08
CA SER A 754 3.74 -51.71 -35.88
C SER A 754 4.49 -52.05 -34.58
N ASN A 755 5.21 -51.08 -34.01
CA ASN A 755 6.08 -51.26 -32.85
C ASN A 755 5.54 -50.55 -31.58
N LEU A 756 4.36 -49.93 -31.66
CA LEU A 756 3.73 -49.31 -30.49
C LEU A 756 3.37 -50.38 -29.44
N PRO A 757 3.47 -50.05 -28.13
CA PRO A 757 2.98 -50.89 -27.04
C PRO A 757 1.58 -51.47 -27.31
N LYS A 758 1.38 -52.76 -26.99
CA LYS A 758 0.15 -53.51 -27.33
C LYS A 758 -1.14 -52.89 -26.79
N LEU A 759 -1.06 -52.13 -25.69
CA LEU A 759 -2.22 -51.48 -25.05
C LEU A 759 -2.73 -50.26 -25.85
N ILE A 760 -1.90 -49.70 -26.73
CA ILE A 760 -2.26 -48.58 -27.61
C ILE A 760 -3.07 -49.13 -28.79
N ALA A 761 -4.28 -48.60 -28.98
CA ALA A 761 -5.20 -49.10 -29.99
C ALA A 761 -4.97 -48.47 -31.37
N SER A 762 -4.46 -47.24 -31.43
CA SER A 762 -4.29 -46.47 -32.66
C SER A 762 -3.35 -47.15 -33.65
N ARG A 763 -3.77 -47.20 -34.91
CA ARG A 763 -2.95 -47.66 -36.06
C ARG A 763 -2.77 -46.59 -37.14
N ASP A 764 -3.40 -45.44 -36.93
CA ASP A 764 -3.31 -44.23 -37.72
C ASP A 764 -3.22 -43.02 -36.78
N GLY A 765 -2.84 -41.86 -37.32
CA GLY A 765 -2.75 -40.61 -36.58
C GLY A 765 -4.10 -39.90 -36.45
N TYR A 766 -4.11 -38.88 -35.61
CA TYR A 766 -5.23 -37.97 -35.43
C TYR A 766 -5.46 -37.10 -36.67
N GLN A 767 -6.73 -36.94 -37.03
CA GLN A 767 -7.20 -36.04 -38.08
C GLN A 767 -8.23 -35.10 -37.46
N GLY A 768 -7.96 -33.80 -37.48
CA GLY A 768 -8.78 -32.83 -36.75
C GLY A 768 -8.01 -31.56 -36.41
N CYS A 769 -8.58 -30.74 -35.53
CA CYS A 769 -7.90 -29.58 -34.98
C CYS A 769 -7.38 -29.84 -33.56
N LEU A 770 -6.24 -29.25 -33.23
CA LEU A 770 -5.73 -29.10 -31.86
C LEU A 770 -5.58 -27.61 -31.55
N ALA A 771 -5.83 -27.21 -30.31
CA ALA A 771 -5.66 -25.84 -29.83
C ALA A 771 -5.24 -25.84 -28.37
N SER A 772 -4.78 -24.68 -27.88
CA SER A 772 -4.46 -24.43 -26.48
C SER A 772 -3.53 -25.46 -25.86
N VAL A 773 -2.55 -25.94 -26.65
CA VAL A 773 -1.62 -27.00 -26.25
C VAL A 773 -0.64 -26.45 -25.21
N ASP A 774 -0.72 -26.95 -23.99
CA ASP A 774 0.17 -26.72 -22.87
C ASP A 774 0.89 -28.02 -22.52
N LEU A 775 2.21 -28.01 -22.68
CA LEU A 775 3.11 -29.12 -22.42
C LEU A 775 3.92 -28.85 -21.16
N ASN A 776 3.30 -29.08 -20.00
CA ASN A 776 3.89 -28.89 -18.68
C ASN A 776 4.44 -27.47 -18.44
N GLY A 777 3.65 -26.47 -18.83
CA GLY A 777 3.98 -25.05 -18.71
C GLY A 777 4.51 -24.44 -20.00
N ARG A 778 4.91 -25.22 -20.99
CA ARG A 778 5.35 -24.70 -22.29
C ARG A 778 4.17 -24.58 -23.26
N LEU A 779 4.00 -23.41 -23.87
CA LEU A 779 3.07 -23.16 -24.99
C LEU A 779 3.85 -23.20 -26.31
N PRO A 780 4.02 -24.37 -26.96
CA PRO A 780 4.66 -24.42 -28.27
C PRO A 780 3.76 -23.79 -29.33
N ASP A 781 4.35 -23.01 -30.23
CA ASP A 781 3.74 -22.79 -31.54
C ASP A 781 3.93 -24.10 -32.31
N LEU A 782 2.87 -24.91 -32.42
CA LEU A 782 2.98 -26.28 -32.95
C LEU A 782 3.65 -26.33 -34.32
N ILE A 783 3.49 -25.30 -35.15
CA ILE A 783 4.08 -25.28 -36.51
C ILE A 783 5.49 -24.72 -36.48
N ALA A 784 5.73 -23.62 -35.74
CA ALA A 784 7.03 -22.94 -35.75
C ALA A 784 8.08 -23.66 -34.89
N ASP A 785 7.67 -24.30 -33.79
CA ASP A 785 8.55 -25.04 -32.87
C ASP A 785 8.78 -26.49 -33.31
N ALA A 786 8.14 -26.95 -34.38
CA ALA A 786 8.30 -28.31 -34.89
C ALA A 786 9.70 -28.58 -35.42
N LEU A 787 10.33 -29.63 -34.88
CA LEU A 787 11.57 -30.20 -35.41
C LEU A 787 11.32 -30.83 -36.78
N HIS A 788 10.19 -31.52 -36.91
CA HIS A 788 9.74 -32.12 -38.17
C HIS A 788 8.25 -31.90 -38.37
N ARG A 789 7.87 -31.53 -39.61
CA ARG A 789 6.48 -31.41 -40.06
C ARG A 789 6.24 -32.37 -41.20
N VAL A 790 5.36 -33.35 -40.98
CA VAL A 790 5.04 -34.39 -41.95
C VAL A 790 3.56 -34.32 -42.29
N GLY A 791 3.24 -34.42 -43.59
CA GLY A 791 1.87 -34.27 -44.08
C GLY A 791 1.39 -32.82 -44.16
N GLN A 792 0.07 -32.64 -44.13
CA GLN A 792 -0.60 -31.35 -44.30
C GLN A 792 -1.12 -30.86 -42.94
N VAL A 793 -0.31 -30.03 -42.29
CA VAL A 793 -0.64 -29.39 -41.01
C VAL A 793 -0.78 -27.89 -41.23
N GLU A 794 -1.92 -27.26 -40.94
CA GLU A 794 -2.19 -25.85 -41.28
C GLU A 794 -2.67 -25.05 -40.07
N ARG A 795 -2.44 -23.73 -40.06
CA ARG A 795 -2.98 -22.85 -39.02
C ARG A 795 -4.48 -22.66 -39.21
N GLY A 796 -5.18 -22.45 -38.10
CA GLY A 796 -6.63 -22.29 -38.08
C GLY A 796 -7.37 -23.61 -37.89
N CYS A 797 -8.68 -23.49 -37.73
CA CYS A 797 -9.59 -24.61 -37.64
C CYS A 797 -10.88 -24.26 -38.39
N ASP A 798 -10.83 -24.33 -39.71
CA ASP A 798 -11.99 -24.06 -40.57
C ASP A 798 -13.02 -25.20 -40.56
N GLY A 799 -12.75 -26.27 -39.80
CA GLY A 799 -13.58 -27.47 -39.75
C GLY A 799 -13.54 -28.25 -41.06
N PRO A 800 -14.49 -29.16 -41.30
CA PRO A 800 -14.53 -29.92 -42.54
C PRO A 800 -14.85 -29.03 -43.73
N SER A 801 -14.17 -29.24 -44.86
CA SER A 801 -14.23 -28.42 -46.08
C SER A 801 -15.65 -28.23 -46.65
N THR A 802 -16.55 -29.19 -46.41
CA THR A 802 -17.99 -29.11 -46.71
C THR A 802 -18.77 -29.82 -45.61
N THR A 803 -19.91 -29.26 -45.18
CA THR A 803 -20.76 -29.82 -44.13
C THR A 803 -21.99 -30.52 -44.71
N CYS A 804 -22.50 -31.53 -43.99
CA CYS A 804 -23.76 -32.15 -44.31
C CYS A 804 -24.92 -31.14 -44.18
N THR A 805 -25.66 -30.99 -45.27
CA THR A 805 -26.91 -30.22 -45.36
C THR A 805 -28.04 -31.17 -45.77
N GLU A 806 -29.29 -30.72 -45.65
CA GLU A 806 -30.45 -31.52 -46.10
C GLU A 806 -30.38 -31.88 -47.60
N GLU A 807 -29.67 -31.08 -48.40
CA GLU A 807 -29.50 -31.28 -49.84
C GLU A 807 -28.20 -32.00 -50.22
N SER A 808 -27.34 -32.35 -49.25
CA SER A 808 -26.05 -32.97 -49.51
C SER A 808 -26.13 -34.34 -50.19
N CYS A 809 -27.16 -35.13 -49.87
CA CYS A 809 -27.37 -36.47 -50.42
C CYS A 809 -28.74 -36.59 -51.08
N TYR A 810 -28.77 -37.08 -52.31
CA TYR A 810 -30.01 -37.25 -53.06
C TYR A 810 -30.75 -38.54 -52.67
N HIS A 811 -32.04 -38.61 -52.98
CA HIS A 811 -32.89 -39.81 -52.82
C HIS A 811 -32.85 -40.45 -51.43
N GLN A 812 -32.87 -39.61 -50.37
CA GLN A 812 -32.83 -40.06 -48.97
C GLN A 812 -31.54 -40.83 -48.59
N GLY A 813 -30.45 -40.62 -49.33
CA GLY A 813 -29.12 -41.08 -48.90
C GLY A 813 -28.73 -40.45 -47.56
N VAL A 814 -28.10 -41.23 -46.68
CA VAL A 814 -27.69 -40.71 -45.37
C VAL A 814 -26.38 -39.94 -45.53
N CYS A 815 -26.40 -38.64 -45.20
CA CYS A 815 -25.19 -37.83 -45.20
C CYS A 815 -24.32 -38.16 -44.00
N LEU A 816 -23.10 -38.62 -44.27
CA LEU A 816 -22.09 -38.92 -43.27
C LEU A 816 -20.99 -37.87 -43.34
N GLN A 817 -20.90 -37.07 -42.28
CA GLN A 817 -19.87 -36.03 -42.15
C GLN A 817 -18.48 -36.67 -42.01
N GLN A 818 -17.53 -36.23 -42.85
CA GLN A 818 -16.11 -36.57 -42.80
C GLN A 818 -15.28 -35.31 -42.51
N TRP A 819 -13.96 -35.46 -42.32
CA TRP A 819 -13.06 -34.32 -42.14
C TRP A 819 -12.77 -33.58 -43.45
N GLU A 820 -12.60 -34.29 -44.56
CA GLU A 820 -12.35 -33.67 -45.88
C GLU A 820 -13.64 -33.25 -46.62
N GLY A 821 -14.81 -33.43 -46.01
CA GLY A 821 -16.11 -33.10 -46.60
C GLY A 821 -17.22 -33.98 -46.06
N PHE A 822 -18.20 -34.35 -46.88
CA PHE A 822 -19.20 -35.36 -46.53
C PHE A 822 -19.23 -36.48 -47.57
N THR A 823 -19.82 -37.61 -47.18
CA THR A 823 -20.08 -38.77 -48.05
C THR A 823 -21.53 -39.18 -47.91
N CYS A 824 -22.11 -39.78 -48.94
CA CYS A 824 -23.49 -40.24 -48.89
C CYS A 824 -23.54 -41.77 -48.84
N ASP A 825 -24.18 -42.30 -47.80
CA ASP A 825 -24.50 -43.73 -47.73
C ASP A 825 -25.77 -44.00 -48.56
N CYS A 826 -25.55 -44.62 -49.72
CA CYS A 826 -26.59 -45.01 -50.68
C CYS A 826 -27.02 -46.48 -50.52
N SER A 827 -26.63 -47.16 -49.44
CA SER A 827 -26.90 -48.60 -49.25
C SER A 827 -28.38 -48.90 -49.20
N MET A 828 -29.16 -48.02 -48.57
CA MET A 828 -30.62 -48.13 -48.43
C MET A 828 -31.39 -47.39 -49.53
N THR A 829 -30.71 -46.89 -50.56
CA THR A 829 -31.34 -46.22 -51.70
C THR A 829 -31.21 -47.08 -52.98
N SER A 830 -32.12 -46.86 -53.93
CA SER A 830 -32.06 -47.46 -55.28
C SER A 830 -31.01 -46.81 -56.19
N TYR A 831 -30.18 -45.92 -55.65
CA TYR A 831 -29.18 -45.15 -56.36
C TYR A 831 -27.77 -45.44 -55.81
N GLY A 832 -26.75 -45.11 -56.58
CA GLY A 832 -25.33 -45.18 -56.25
C GLY A 832 -24.64 -43.86 -56.60
N GLY A 833 -23.31 -43.91 -56.71
CA GLY A 833 -22.50 -42.72 -56.95
C GLY A 833 -22.22 -41.92 -55.67
N ALA A 834 -21.36 -40.91 -55.78
CA ALA A 834 -20.85 -40.14 -54.62
C ALA A 834 -21.94 -39.40 -53.82
N PHE A 835 -23.06 -39.08 -54.45
CA PHE A 835 -24.17 -38.31 -53.85
C PHE A 835 -25.53 -39.04 -53.92
N CYS A 836 -25.53 -40.35 -54.16
CA CYS A 836 -26.74 -41.16 -54.35
C CYS A 836 -27.65 -40.68 -55.51
N ASN A 837 -27.04 -40.26 -56.62
CA ASN A 837 -27.74 -39.75 -57.79
C ASN A 837 -27.62 -40.63 -59.04
N ASP A 838 -26.70 -41.60 -59.03
CA ASP A 838 -26.50 -42.50 -60.16
C ASP A 838 -27.49 -43.66 -60.05
N ARG A 839 -28.20 -44.02 -61.12
CA ARG A 839 -29.14 -45.15 -61.06
C ARG A 839 -28.36 -46.46 -61.04
N LYS A 840 -28.66 -47.34 -60.06
CA LYS A 840 -28.07 -48.69 -60.00
C LYS A 840 -28.56 -49.58 -61.15
#